data_AF-A0A915LEB7-F1
#
_entry.id   AF-A0A915LEB7-F1
#
_cell.length_a   1.000
_cell.length_b   1.000
_cell.length_c   1.000
_cell.angle_alpha   90.00
_cell.angle_beta   90.00
_cell.angle_gamma   90.00
#
_symmetry.space_group_name_H-M   'P 1'
#
loop_
_entity.id
_entity.type
_entity.pdbx_description
1 polymer ?
#
loop_
_entity_poly.entity_id
_entity_poly.type
_entity_poly.pdbx_seq_one_letter_code
_entity_poly.pdbx_strand_id
1 'polypeptide(L)'
;MADGETETQQTKTDQNVEETQTSSTSDPYKCVWNGVPMTWNETSKQWLPDVEVNEDFLAYYNANYGIQYDYDSMPKPEAPKVVLKEETTEDGEPKKEVTKLTKEQKQLKKREAKRRWAEAEAARRQQGWFEMDEEKNTTVYTSGFPPTIDEEEYVKFMTKCGVVQKDPRTGKPKIKLYRIKETGEPKGDGTCCYVELALQILDGWQWDTAHKIHVERAKFELKGEFDPSKKRQRLSGAQKKKFLEKQEKLGIFQWKPDKPRNFRNRCECTVVLKGMFSLEEIDQKPEKIFSLKEDTQKLCEQRFGTVKKIVLYESNPEGVITITFDNVEQADLTVAALNGRIVAGRTERPECRVLSIQSHVVHGYVGNKCAVFPLQLFGFEVDSINSVHFSNHTQYEKGARGQRLNATDLGEIFEGLCDNKLEREYSHILTGYCGEPTFLQKVAGIVKHCRQYKPDLLYVCDPVLGDNGNYYVPKELCTIYKKEILPLANIITPNAFELSELSGGLPVKTEEECLKAIKKLHLNFPNLNSIICTSLLVNSEGKDFLACFASERIFSDKNQSNSLHFYRFEMSYIDSIFTGTGDLFSALFLAWWEETEGNLCDTLKATISSMQAVLRRTAEYSKLKEEKTISKRELRLLDSRMDLLQPPNINQIIFKEIE
;
A
#
# COMPACT_ATOMS: atom_id res chain seq x y z
N MET A 1 -7.18 36.09 -42.07
CA MET A 1 -6.31 37.25 -41.84
C MET A 1 -7.22 38.38 -41.40
N ALA A 2 -7.08 39.06 -40.28
CA ALA A 2 -6.29 38.97 -39.04
C ALA A 2 -7.06 39.92 -38.07
N ASP A 3 -7.36 39.48 -36.85
CA ASP A 3 -6.74 39.94 -35.56
C ASP A 3 -6.91 41.45 -35.30
N GLY A 4 -7.39 41.94 -34.15
CA GLY A 4 -7.39 41.41 -32.79
C GLY A 4 -6.70 42.42 -31.85
N GLU A 5 -7.49 43.35 -31.30
CA GLU A 5 -7.18 44.31 -30.20
C GLU A 5 -6.90 43.56 -28.88
N THR A 6 -6.23 44.03 -27.81
CA THR A 6 -5.63 45.31 -27.35
C THR A 6 -4.75 44.99 -26.12
N GLU A 7 -3.63 45.72 -25.93
CA GLU A 7 -2.87 45.83 -24.67
C GLU A 7 -3.14 47.19 -24.01
N THR A 8 -3.18 47.28 -22.68
CA THR A 8 -2.95 48.56 -21.98
C THR A 8 -2.28 48.39 -20.61
N GLN A 9 -1.40 49.35 -20.37
CA GLN A 9 -0.36 49.46 -19.35
C GLN A 9 -0.89 49.90 -17.98
N GLN A 10 -0.15 49.52 -16.91
CA GLN A 10 -0.20 50.14 -15.59
C GLN A 10 0.93 51.18 -15.43
N THR A 11 0.61 52.35 -14.88
CA THR A 11 1.58 53.39 -14.49
C THR A 11 1.34 53.92 -13.07
N LYS A 12 2.42 53.83 -12.26
CA LYS A 12 3.04 54.82 -11.33
C LYS A 12 2.24 55.54 -10.24
N THR A 13 2.83 55.57 -9.03
CA THR A 13 3.30 56.79 -8.30
C THR A 13 4.03 56.33 -7.01
N ASP A 14 5.35 56.48 -6.91
CA ASP A 14 6.16 57.62 -6.42
C ASP A 14 6.15 57.83 -4.88
N GLN A 15 7.32 57.73 -4.23
CA GLN A 15 7.96 58.87 -3.53
C GLN A 15 9.36 58.53 -2.96
N ASN A 16 10.28 59.47 -3.24
CA ASN A 16 11.71 59.55 -2.92
C ASN A 16 12.00 59.72 -1.41
N VAL A 17 13.27 59.50 -0.99
CA VAL A 17 14.20 60.60 -0.57
C VAL A 17 15.58 60.05 -0.11
N GLU A 18 16.60 60.62 -0.77
CA GLU A 18 17.99 60.96 -0.40
C GLU A 18 19.14 59.92 -0.34
N GLU A 19 20.04 60.10 -1.31
CA GLU A 19 21.42 59.63 -1.38
C GLU A 19 22.38 60.49 -0.51
N THR A 20 23.39 59.85 0.06
CA THR A 20 24.70 60.49 0.30
C THR A 20 25.81 59.60 -0.25
N GLN A 21 26.55 60.14 -1.22
CA GLN A 21 27.66 59.49 -1.91
C GLN A 21 28.97 59.61 -1.12
N THR A 22 29.78 58.54 -1.09
CA THR A 22 31.15 58.44 -1.66
C THR A 22 32.08 57.51 -0.84
N SER A 23 32.38 56.34 -1.39
CA SER A 23 33.75 56.02 -1.87
C SER A 23 33.74 54.61 -2.47
N SER A 24 34.21 54.54 -3.71
CA SER A 24 34.19 53.38 -4.59
C SER A 24 35.31 52.39 -4.30
N THR A 25 34.97 51.12 -4.11
CA THR A 25 35.71 50.00 -4.71
C THR A 25 34.75 48.83 -4.87
N SER A 26 34.60 48.41 -6.12
CA SER A 26 33.51 47.62 -6.67
C SER A 26 33.65 46.13 -6.36
N ASP A 27 32.80 45.64 -5.47
CA ASP A 27 32.49 44.23 -5.34
C ASP A 27 30.95 44.12 -5.33
N PRO A 28 30.29 43.54 -6.36
CA PRO A 28 28.83 43.43 -6.41
C PRO A 28 28.26 42.57 -5.27
N TYR A 29 29.14 41.93 -4.50
CA TYR A 29 28.81 41.12 -3.33
C TYR A 29 29.06 41.84 -2.01
N LYS A 30 29.26 43.18 -2.00
CA LYS A 30 29.37 43.98 -0.77
C LYS A 30 28.52 45.25 -0.85
N CYS A 31 27.74 45.55 0.19
CA CYS A 31 26.97 46.78 0.32
C CYS A 31 26.94 47.25 1.78
N VAL A 32 26.47 48.46 2.06
CA VAL A 32 26.31 48.96 3.44
C VAL A 32 24.84 49.27 3.65
N TRP A 33 24.22 48.66 4.66
CA TRP A 33 22.80 48.89 4.99
C TRP A 33 22.67 49.41 6.42
N ASN A 34 22.08 50.60 6.59
CA ASN A 34 21.93 51.30 7.87
C ASN A 34 23.23 51.45 8.68
N GLY A 35 24.34 51.75 7.99
CA GLY A 35 25.66 51.95 8.62
C GLY A 35 26.41 50.65 8.97
N VAL A 36 25.84 49.48 8.66
CA VAL A 36 26.49 48.18 8.86
C VAL A 36 26.94 47.63 7.50
N PRO A 37 28.24 47.35 7.30
CA PRO A 37 28.70 46.72 6.06
C PRO A 37 28.09 45.30 5.96
N MET A 38 27.76 44.86 4.75
CA MET A 38 27.05 43.63 4.43
C MET A 38 27.72 42.95 3.23
N THR A 39 27.81 41.63 3.24
CA THR A 39 28.32 40.78 2.17
C THR A 39 27.22 39.84 1.66
N TRP A 40 27.13 39.63 0.35
CA TRP A 40 26.16 38.72 -0.26
C TRP A 40 26.64 37.27 -0.15
N ASN A 41 25.79 36.40 0.38
CA ASN A 41 26.06 34.97 0.43
C ASN A 41 25.25 34.23 -0.64
N GLU A 42 25.94 33.71 -1.67
CA GLU A 42 25.32 33.01 -2.80
C GLU A 42 24.60 31.70 -2.40
N THR A 43 25.04 31.03 -1.34
CA THR A 43 24.45 29.75 -0.91
C THR A 43 23.09 29.95 -0.26
N SER A 44 22.96 31.00 0.56
CA SER A 44 21.71 31.32 1.24
C SER A 44 20.85 32.37 0.51
N LYS A 45 21.36 32.97 -0.58
CA LYS A 45 20.71 34.04 -1.35
C LYS A 45 20.23 35.22 -0.48
N GLN A 46 21.06 35.67 0.46
CA GLN A 46 20.77 36.79 1.36
C GLN A 46 22.03 37.63 1.66
N TRP A 47 21.82 38.90 2.00
CA TRP A 47 22.87 39.83 2.47
C TRP A 47 23.12 39.62 3.97
N LEU A 48 24.38 39.47 4.38
CA LEU A 48 24.80 39.21 5.76
C LEU A 48 25.76 40.30 6.26
N PRO A 49 25.68 40.75 7.53
CA PRO A 49 26.58 41.78 8.07
C PRO A 49 28.06 41.34 8.00
N ASP A 50 28.92 42.21 7.44
CA ASP A 50 30.38 42.07 7.36
C ASP A 50 30.97 42.42 8.75
N VAL A 51 30.77 41.52 9.72
CA VAL A 51 31.31 41.63 11.07
C VAL A 51 32.60 40.81 11.13
N GLU A 52 33.70 41.43 11.57
CA GLU A 52 34.91 40.68 11.89
C GLU A 52 34.62 39.69 13.02
N VAL A 53 34.55 38.42 12.63
CA VAL A 53 34.17 37.33 13.52
C VAL A 53 35.36 37.01 14.42
N ASN A 54 35.36 37.52 15.65
CA ASN A 54 36.30 37.12 16.68
C ASN A 54 35.74 35.93 17.50
N GLU A 55 36.64 35.15 18.12
CA GLU A 55 36.29 33.92 18.86
C GLU A 55 35.28 34.18 20.00
N ASP A 56 35.29 35.38 20.58
CA ASP A 56 34.37 35.78 21.65
C ASP A 56 32.94 36.06 21.13
N PHE A 57 32.78 36.59 19.90
CA PHE A 57 31.46 36.78 19.27
C PHE A 57 30.83 35.44 18.86
N LEU A 58 31.65 34.51 18.33
CA LEU A 58 31.22 33.13 18.04
C LEU A 58 30.82 32.36 19.31
N ALA A 59 31.50 32.60 20.44
CA ALA A 59 31.17 31.98 21.72
C ALA A 59 29.83 32.50 22.28
N TYR A 60 29.57 33.81 22.19
CA TYR A 60 28.32 34.41 22.66
C TYR A 60 27.11 34.05 21.78
N TYR A 61 27.27 34.02 20.46
CA TYR A 61 26.22 33.61 19.52
C TYR A 61 25.88 32.12 19.65
N ASN A 62 26.88 31.24 19.80
CA ASN A 62 26.66 29.81 20.02
C ASN A 62 26.02 29.51 21.39
N ALA A 63 26.34 30.29 22.43
CA ALA A 63 25.73 30.12 23.75
C ALA A 63 24.23 30.47 23.76
N ASN A 64 23.78 31.43 22.93
CA ASN A 64 22.39 31.89 22.92
C ASN A 64 21.53 31.25 21.83
N TYR A 65 22.07 30.91 20.65
CA TYR A 65 21.27 30.46 19.50
C TYR A 65 21.92 29.36 18.62
N GLY A 66 23.11 28.86 18.96
CA GLY A 66 23.84 27.90 18.12
C GLY A 66 23.60 26.43 18.46
N ILE A 67 23.08 25.68 17.49
CA ILE A 67 23.11 24.20 17.45
C ILE A 67 24.52 23.76 17.06
N GLN A 68 25.22 23.01 17.93
CA GLN A 68 26.52 22.41 17.59
C GLN A 68 26.36 21.07 16.85
N TYR A 69 26.91 20.99 15.64
CA TYR A 69 27.26 19.73 14.97
C TYR A 69 28.70 19.31 15.33
N ASP A 70 28.90 18.02 15.59
CA ASP A 70 30.20 17.40 15.83
C ASP A 70 30.61 16.53 14.62
N TYR A 71 31.51 17.08 13.78
CA TYR A 71 32.10 16.41 12.61
C TYR A 71 33.07 15.26 12.97
N ASP A 72 33.42 15.05 14.25
CA ASP A 72 34.21 13.90 14.72
C ASP A 72 33.37 12.66 15.04
N SER A 73 32.05 12.69 14.81
CA SER A 73 31.13 11.57 15.08
C SER A 73 30.71 10.75 13.86
N MET A 74 31.28 11.01 12.67
CA MET A 74 31.13 10.11 11.52
C MET A 74 32.16 8.96 11.56
N PRO A 75 31.75 7.71 11.31
CA PRO A 75 32.66 6.57 11.33
C PRO A 75 33.61 6.60 10.12
N LYS A 76 34.91 6.33 10.35
CA LYS A 76 35.83 5.94 9.27
C LYS A 76 35.78 4.41 9.08
N PRO A 77 35.66 3.92 7.83
CA PRO A 77 35.59 2.49 7.50
C PRO A 77 36.91 1.76 7.77
N GLU A 78 36.81 0.47 8.12
CA GLU A 78 37.92 -0.48 8.12
C GLU A 78 38.45 -0.66 6.69
N ALA A 79 39.77 -0.60 6.52
CA ALA A 79 40.38 -0.74 5.20
C ALA A 79 40.42 -2.22 4.76
N PRO A 80 39.98 -2.56 3.54
CA PRO A 80 40.22 -3.86 2.92
C PRO A 80 41.72 -4.06 2.61
N LYS A 81 42.15 -5.32 2.66
CA LYS A 81 43.49 -5.77 2.25
C LYS A 81 43.75 -5.38 0.79
N VAL A 82 44.81 -4.61 0.53
CA VAL A 82 45.28 -4.29 -0.82
C VAL A 82 46.40 -5.26 -1.19
N VAL A 83 46.17 -6.02 -2.27
CA VAL A 83 47.21 -6.66 -3.08
C VAL A 83 47.89 -5.57 -3.90
N LEU A 84 49.23 -5.57 -3.86
CA LEU A 84 50.10 -4.61 -4.53
C LEU A 84 49.94 -4.65 -6.05
N LYS A 85 49.90 -3.47 -6.68
CA LYS A 85 50.62 -3.18 -7.92
C LYS A 85 51.03 -1.70 -7.93
N GLU A 86 52.31 -1.48 -8.16
CA GLU A 86 52.97 -0.19 -8.29
C GLU A 86 52.54 0.51 -9.58
N GLU A 87 52.45 1.84 -9.56
CA GLU A 87 52.80 2.69 -10.69
C GLU A 87 53.06 4.13 -10.23
N THR A 88 53.95 4.77 -10.98
CA THR A 88 54.78 5.94 -10.72
C THR A 88 54.07 7.30 -10.67
N THR A 89 54.66 8.25 -9.93
CA THR A 89 54.38 9.69 -10.03
C THR A 89 55.40 10.41 -10.91
N GLU A 90 54.91 11.31 -11.76
CA GLU A 90 55.51 12.59 -12.19
C GLU A 90 54.33 13.60 -12.07
N ASP A 91 54.39 14.81 -11.54
CA ASP A 91 55.45 15.74 -11.17
C ASP A 91 54.89 16.79 -10.18
N GLY A 92 55.77 17.46 -9.44
CA GLY A 92 55.61 18.89 -9.11
C GLY A 92 55.18 19.28 -7.69
N GLU A 93 56.17 19.45 -6.80
CA GLU A 93 56.16 20.14 -5.49
C GLU A 93 55.85 21.68 -5.57
N PRO A 94 55.76 22.48 -4.46
CA PRO A 94 56.05 22.20 -3.03
C PRO A 94 55.02 22.71 -1.98
N LYS A 95 55.25 22.21 -0.75
CA LYS A 95 54.58 22.52 0.54
C LYS A 95 55.20 23.73 1.27
N LYS A 96 54.42 24.40 2.12
CA LYS A 96 54.91 25.14 3.32
C LYS A 96 54.80 24.26 4.56
N GLU A 97 55.88 24.23 5.35
CA GLU A 97 56.08 23.41 6.56
C GLU A 97 55.22 23.85 7.76
N VAL A 98 54.63 22.88 8.46
CA VAL A 98 54.24 23.00 9.87
C VAL A 98 54.74 21.73 10.58
N THR A 99 55.61 21.92 11.57
CA THR A 99 56.24 20.90 12.41
C THR A 99 55.21 19.93 13.02
N LYS A 100 55.19 18.69 12.54
CA LYS A 100 54.35 17.59 13.09
C LYS A 100 55.00 17.00 14.34
N LEU A 101 54.33 17.14 15.50
CA LEU A 101 54.65 16.42 16.73
C LEU A 101 54.71 14.90 16.47
N THR A 102 55.73 14.22 17.00
CA THR A 102 55.97 12.80 16.77
C THR A 102 54.87 11.92 17.39
N LYS A 103 54.66 10.72 16.84
CA LYS A 103 53.63 9.77 17.31
C LYS A 103 53.74 9.46 18.81
N GLU A 104 54.96 9.44 19.34
CA GLU A 104 55.24 9.23 20.76
C GLU A 104 54.75 10.39 21.64
N GLN A 105 54.95 11.65 21.21
CA GLN A 105 54.48 12.83 21.95
C GLN A 105 52.94 12.88 22.01
N LYS A 106 52.24 12.44 20.95
CA LYS A 106 50.78 12.30 20.96
C LYS A 106 50.30 11.18 21.90
N GLN A 107 51.02 10.06 21.95
CA GLN A 107 50.70 8.97 22.89
C GLN A 107 50.94 9.36 24.35
N LEU A 108 52.00 10.12 24.62
CA LEU A 108 52.30 10.62 25.96
C LEU A 108 51.23 11.60 26.46
N LYS A 109 50.84 12.60 25.63
CA LYS A 109 49.73 13.51 25.95
C LYS A 109 48.41 12.78 26.20
N LYS A 110 48.13 11.70 25.44
CA LYS A 110 46.94 10.87 25.62
C LYS A 110 46.97 10.06 26.93
N ARG A 111 48.15 9.55 27.35
CA ARG A 111 48.33 8.88 28.66
C ARG A 111 48.21 9.87 29.82
N GLU A 112 48.77 11.07 29.70
CA GLU A 112 48.67 12.12 30.73
C GLU A 112 47.24 12.63 30.90
N ALA A 113 46.52 12.87 29.80
CA ALA A 113 45.11 13.24 29.85
C ALA A 113 44.26 12.15 30.52
N LYS A 114 44.53 10.87 30.23
CA LYS A 114 43.86 9.73 30.87
C LYS A 114 44.20 9.61 32.36
N ARG A 115 45.44 9.92 32.76
CA ARG A 115 45.87 9.96 34.17
C ARG A 115 45.19 11.10 34.93
N ARG A 116 45.18 12.32 34.38
CA ARG A 116 44.46 13.48 34.96
C ARG A 116 42.97 13.23 35.09
N TRP A 117 42.34 12.58 34.12
CA TRP A 117 40.93 12.18 34.21
C TRP A 117 40.70 11.15 35.33
N ALA A 118 41.59 10.16 35.47
CA ALA A 118 41.50 9.17 36.53
C ALA A 118 41.73 9.77 37.93
N GLU A 119 42.71 10.68 38.07
CA GLU A 119 42.98 11.43 39.30
C GLU A 119 41.80 12.35 39.68
N ALA A 120 41.21 13.06 38.71
CA ALA A 120 40.03 13.89 38.92
C ALA A 120 38.79 13.07 39.32
N GLU A 121 38.57 11.90 38.71
CA GLU A 121 37.45 11.03 39.05
C GLU A 121 37.66 10.32 40.42
N ALA A 122 38.90 10.05 40.81
CA ALA A 122 39.26 9.56 42.14
C ALA A 122 39.05 10.64 43.23
N ALA A 123 39.46 11.88 42.98
CA ALA A 123 39.21 13.02 43.86
C ALA A 123 37.70 13.29 44.01
N ARG A 124 36.92 13.18 42.92
CA ARG A 124 35.45 13.35 42.97
C ARG A 124 34.72 12.16 43.62
N ARG A 125 35.36 11.00 43.74
CA ARG A 125 34.84 9.85 44.52
C ARG A 125 35.01 10.06 46.02
N GLN A 126 35.99 10.84 46.46
CA GLN A 126 36.21 11.19 47.87
C GLN A 126 35.34 12.35 48.37
N GLN A 127 34.76 13.16 47.48
CA GLN A 127 33.78 14.17 47.88
C GLN A 127 32.51 13.48 48.42
N GLY A 128 32.23 13.76 49.70
CA GLY A 128 31.03 13.35 50.41
C GLY A 128 29.74 13.93 49.81
N TRP A 129 28.62 13.63 50.47
CA TRP A 129 27.25 13.96 50.08
C TRP A 129 27.11 15.32 49.37
N PHE A 130 26.41 15.31 48.24
CA PHE A 130 26.16 16.50 47.42
C PHE A 130 24.90 17.21 47.91
N GLU A 131 25.04 18.47 48.34
CA GLU A 131 23.91 19.38 48.50
C GLU A 131 23.42 19.78 47.10
N MET A 132 22.19 19.38 46.77
CA MET A 132 21.51 19.87 45.56
C MET A 132 21.04 21.31 45.78
N ASP A 133 21.39 22.21 44.86
CA ASP A 133 20.76 23.53 44.72
C ASP A 133 19.23 23.36 44.64
N GLU A 134 18.49 23.97 45.57
CA GLU A 134 17.02 23.88 45.65
C GLU A 134 16.33 24.41 44.38
N GLU A 135 16.98 25.32 43.65
CA GLU A 135 16.48 25.90 42.38
C GLU A 135 16.61 24.95 41.18
N LYS A 136 17.53 23.98 41.21
CA LYS A 136 17.77 23.04 40.09
C LYS A 136 17.08 21.69 40.28
N ASN A 137 16.32 21.54 41.36
CA ASN A 137 15.69 20.27 41.70
C ASN A 137 14.42 20.02 40.88
N THR A 138 14.52 19.07 39.94
CA THR A 138 13.41 18.60 39.10
C THR A 138 12.64 17.45 39.74
N THR A 139 12.71 17.26 41.06
CA THR A 139 11.96 16.21 41.77
C THR A 139 10.94 16.85 42.70
N VAL A 140 9.67 16.43 42.54
CA VAL A 140 8.56 16.83 43.41
C VAL A 140 8.26 15.70 44.39
N TYR A 141 7.98 16.08 45.64
CA TYR A 141 7.43 15.23 46.68
C TYR A 141 5.93 15.47 46.76
N THR A 142 5.16 14.38 46.86
CA THR A 142 3.71 14.42 46.89
C THR A 142 3.22 13.59 48.06
N SER A 143 2.38 14.17 48.92
CA SER A 143 1.81 13.53 50.11
C SER A 143 0.29 13.61 50.12
N GLY A 144 -0.36 12.71 50.87
CA GLY A 144 -1.81 12.73 51.08
C GLY A 144 -2.59 11.77 50.18
N PHE A 145 -1.95 10.73 49.65
CA PHE A 145 -2.64 9.64 48.93
C PHE A 145 -3.21 8.61 49.90
N PRO A 146 -4.29 7.90 49.53
CA PRO A 146 -4.82 6.83 50.35
C PRO A 146 -3.86 5.63 50.44
N PRO A 147 -3.95 4.81 51.50
CA PRO A 147 -3.11 3.63 51.71
C PRO A 147 -3.35 2.48 50.71
N THR A 148 -4.29 2.63 49.77
CA THR A 148 -4.58 1.65 48.71
C THR A 148 -3.89 1.99 47.38
N ILE A 149 -3.16 3.10 47.28
CA ILE A 149 -2.60 3.58 46.01
C ILE A 149 -1.58 2.61 45.40
N ASP A 150 -1.74 2.35 44.10
CA ASP A 150 -0.78 1.58 43.31
C ASP A 150 0.19 2.47 42.50
N GLU A 151 1.23 1.85 41.93
CA GLU A 151 2.23 2.56 41.12
C GLU A 151 1.66 3.06 39.77
N GLU A 152 0.61 2.44 39.23
CA GLU A 152 0.06 2.77 37.91
C GLU A 152 -0.90 3.98 37.98
N GLU A 153 -1.76 4.01 38.99
CA GLU A 153 -2.63 5.11 39.38
C GLU A 153 -1.83 6.35 39.72
N TYR A 154 -0.72 6.19 40.47
CA TYR A 154 0.20 7.29 40.76
C TYR A 154 0.83 7.86 39.48
N VAL A 155 1.26 7.01 38.54
CA VAL A 155 1.78 7.47 37.22
C VAL A 155 0.70 8.18 36.42
N LYS A 156 -0.52 7.63 36.38
CA LYS A 156 -1.65 8.22 35.67
C LYS A 156 -2.01 9.59 36.24
N PHE A 157 -1.95 9.74 37.56
CA PHE A 157 -2.15 11.02 38.24
C PHE A 157 -1.07 12.03 37.85
N MET A 158 0.21 11.66 37.95
CA MET A 158 1.33 12.56 37.61
C MET A 158 1.38 12.90 36.12
N THR A 159 0.84 12.03 35.25
CA THR A 159 0.75 12.28 33.79
C THR A 159 -0.21 13.42 33.44
N LYS A 160 -1.15 13.77 34.32
CA LYS A 160 -2.10 14.87 34.08
C LYS A 160 -1.43 16.23 33.87
N CYS A 161 -0.26 16.44 34.47
CA CYS A 161 0.48 17.70 34.34
C CYS A 161 1.61 17.66 33.32
N GLY A 162 1.93 16.47 32.81
CA GLY A 162 2.73 16.21 31.61
C GLY A 162 3.58 14.94 31.71
N VAL A 163 4.67 14.86 30.94
CA VAL A 163 5.37 13.59 30.70
C VAL A 163 6.31 13.22 31.86
N VAL A 164 6.04 12.09 32.53
CA VAL A 164 6.92 11.54 33.58
C VAL A 164 8.23 11.03 32.97
N GLN A 165 9.36 11.46 33.53
CA GLN A 165 10.68 11.01 33.07
C GLN A 165 10.83 9.49 33.29
N LYS A 166 11.18 8.75 32.24
CA LYS A 166 11.50 7.31 32.33
C LYS A 166 12.97 7.10 32.69
N ASP A 167 13.25 6.09 33.50
CA ASP A 167 14.62 5.67 33.78
C ASP A 167 15.27 5.19 32.48
N PRO A 168 16.42 5.76 32.08
CA PRO A 168 17.08 5.44 30.83
C PRO A 168 17.55 3.98 30.71
N ARG A 169 17.69 3.25 31.82
CA ARG A 169 18.14 1.84 31.81
C ARG A 169 16.99 0.85 31.86
N THR A 170 15.96 1.13 32.65
CA THR A 170 14.85 0.20 32.88
C THR A 170 13.60 0.54 32.05
N GLY A 171 13.51 1.75 31.49
CA GLY A 171 12.34 2.23 30.76
C GLY A 171 11.11 2.49 31.63
N LYS A 172 11.18 2.17 32.93
CA LYS A 172 10.10 2.40 33.90
C LYS A 172 10.06 3.89 34.30
N PRO A 173 8.88 4.45 34.61
CA PRO A 173 8.76 5.82 35.10
C PRO A 173 9.62 6.00 36.37
N LYS A 174 10.33 7.13 36.47
CA LYS A 174 11.23 7.46 37.59
C LYS A 174 10.42 7.99 38.77
N ILE A 175 9.69 7.07 39.39
CA ILE A 175 8.84 7.31 40.57
C ILE A 175 9.31 6.46 41.74
N LYS A 176 8.99 6.91 42.96
CA LYS A 176 9.20 6.12 44.18
C LYS A 176 8.06 6.41 45.15
N LEU A 177 7.19 5.43 45.37
CA LEU A 177 6.20 5.43 46.45
C LEU A 177 6.85 4.90 47.72
N TYR A 178 6.70 5.63 48.84
CA TYR A 178 7.23 5.21 50.13
C TYR A 178 6.26 4.21 50.78
N ARG A 179 6.81 3.13 51.34
CA ARG A 179 6.06 2.07 52.03
C ARG A 179 6.48 1.98 53.49
N ILE A 180 5.55 1.63 54.37
CA ILE A 180 5.81 1.40 55.79
C ILE A 180 6.65 0.13 55.93
N LYS A 181 7.77 0.21 56.67
CA LYS A 181 8.75 -0.90 56.76
C LYS A 181 8.20 -2.16 57.45
N GLU A 182 7.16 -2.02 58.28
CA GLU A 182 6.60 -3.10 59.09
C GLU A 182 5.47 -3.85 58.38
N THR A 183 4.66 -3.16 57.55
CA THR A 183 3.47 -3.75 56.90
C THR A 183 3.57 -3.82 55.37
N GLY A 184 4.51 -3.09 54.74
CA GLY A 184 4.65 -3.05 53.27
C GLY A 184 3.59 -2.22 52.53
N GLU A 185 2.61 -1.68 53.26
CA GLU A 185 1.57 -0.80 52.73
C GLU A 185 2.17 0.57 52.34
N PRO A 186 1.64 1.24 51.29
CA PRO A 186 2.09 2.56 50.90
C PRO A 186 1.75 3.57 52.00
N LYS A 187 2.72 4.42 52.34
CA LYS A 187 2.62 5.46 53.37
C LYS A 187 1.72 6.63 52.93
N GLY A 188 1.28 6.66 51.67
CA GLY A 188 0.56 7.78 51.07
C GLY A 188 1.45 8.93 50.59
N ASP A 189 2.78 8.70 50.56
CA ASP A 189 3.79 9.67 50.15
C ASP A 189 4.64 9.11 48.99
N GLY A 190 5.07 9.97 48.06
CA GLY A 190 5.89 9.58 46.92
C GLY A 190 6.74 10.70 46.35
N THR A 191 7.73 10.34 45.54
CA THR A 191 8.53 11.29 44.75
C THR A 191 8.43 10.97 43.26
N CYS A 192 8.33 12.02 42.44
CA CYS A 192 8.33 11.94 40.98
C CYS A 192 9.27 12.99 40.38
N CYS A 193 10.01 12.61 39.34
CA CYS A 193 10.88 13.54 38.62
C CYS A 193 10.08 14.25 37.51
N TYR A 194 9.91 15.58 37.63
CA TYR A 194 9.04 16.40 36.80
C TYR A 194 9.60 17.81 36.51
N VAL A 195 9.04 18.51 35.51
CA VAL A 195 9.39 19.89 35.13
C VAL A 195 8.34 20.84 35.72
N GLU A 196 8.73 21.63 36.74
CA GLU A 196 8.09 22.79 37.44
C GLU A 196 6.54 22.95 37.52
N LEU A 197 5.76 22.62 36.49
CA LEU A 197 4.32 22.86 36.36
C LEU A 197 3.45 22.09 37.36
N ALA A 198 3.93 20.96 37.89
CA ALA A 198 3.17 20.13 38.84
C ALA A 198 2.86 20.86 40.16
N LEU A 199 3.74 21.76 40.62
CA LEU A 199 3.53 22.55 41.84
C LEU A 199 2.34 23.50 41.72
N GLN A 200 2.07 24.01 40.51
CA GLN A 200 0.99 24.97 40.28
C GLN A 200 -0.37 24.30 40.08
N ILE A 201 -0.38 23.08 39.52
CA ILE A 201 -1.64 22.44 39.08
C ILE A 201 -2.11 21.36 40.06
N LEU A 202 -1.20 20.59 40.67
CA LEU A 202 -1.57 19.43 41.49
C LEU A 202 -1.65 19.72 42.98
N ASP A 203 -1.10 20.85 43.44
CA ASP A 203 -1.14 21.19 44.86
C ASP A 203 -2.58 21.54 45.30
N GLY A 204 -3.07 20.84 46.32
CA GLY A 204 -4.42 20.98 46.85
C GLY A 204 -5.49 20.15 46.14
N TRP A 205 -5.11 19.21 45.26
CA TRP A 205 -6.06 18.33 44.58
C TRP A 205 -6.80 17.41 45.56
N GLN A 206 -8.13 17.34 45.45
CA GLN A 206 -8.95 16.42 46.24
C GLN A 206 -8.99 15.04 45.57
N TRP A 207 -8.43 14.03 46.25
CA TRP A 207 -8.45 12.65 45.78
C TRP A 207 -9.75 11.93 46.14
N ASP A 208 -10.23 12.13 47.36
CA ASP A 208 -11.56 11.74 47.82
C ASP A 208 -12.08 12.76 48.86
N THR A 209 -13.18 12.44 49.54
CA THR A 209 -13.77 13.31 50.57
C THR A 209 -12.89 13.50 51.82
N ALA A 210 -11.85 12.69 52.00
CA ALA A 210 -10.96 12.69 53.18
C ALA A 210 -9.48 12.99 52.85
N HIS A 211 -9.03 12.79 51.62
CA HIS A 211 -7.63 12.86 51.21
C HIS A 211 -7.39 14.02 50.25
N LYS A 212 -6.62 15.01 50.71
CA LYS A 212 -6.17 16.16 49.93
C LYS A 212 -4.68 16.04 49.67
N ILE A 213 -4.29 16.12 48.40
CA ILE A 213 -2.91 15.98 47.96
C ILE A 213 -2.17 17.30 48.15
N HIS A 214 -0.97 17.21 48.68
CA HIS A 214 -0.02 18.31 48.77
C HIS A 214 1.22 18.00 47.94
N VAL A 215 1.70 18.99 47.17
CA VAL A 215 2.85 18.85 46.28
C VAL A 215 3.90 19.90 46.64
N GLU A 216 5.10 19.45 46.98
CA GLU A 216 6.23 20.30 47.34
C GLU A 216 7.52 19.89 46.59
N ARG A 217 8.53 20.77 46.57
CA ARG A 217 9.85 20.41 46.03
C ARG A 217 10.52 19.42 46.98
N ALA A 218 11.04 18.31 46.44
CA ALA A 218 11.61 17.25 47.26
C ALA A 218 12.89 17.73 47.97
N LYS A 219 12.90 17.78 49.31
CA LYS A 219 14.11 18.08 50.08
C LYS A 219 14.90 16.80 50.36
N PHE A 220 16.18 16.76 49.95
CA PHE A 220 17.03 15.59 50.10
C PHE A 220 17.98 15.75 51.30
N GLU A 221 17.53 15.32 52.46
CA GLU A 221 18.36 15.26 53.67
C GLU A 221 19.01 13.88 53.82
N LEU A 222 20.28 13.84 54.22
CA LEU A 222 21.01 12.60 54.48
C LEU A 222 20.47 11.95 55.77
N LYS A 223 19.72 10.84 55.66
CA LYS A 223 19.35 10.00 56.82
C LYS A 223 20.34 8.84 56.97
N GLY A 224 21.28 8.96 57.91
CA GLY A 224 22.26 7.93 58.30
C GLY A 224 23.68 8.16 57.74
N GLU A 225 24.57 7.18 57.93
CA GLU A 225 25.93 7.22 57.38
C GLU A 225 25.94 6.99 55.86
N PHE A 226 26.70 7.80 55.13
CA PHE A 226 26.83 7.71 53.67
C PHE A 226 27.58 6.43 53.28
N ASP A 227 26.87 5.49 52.66
CA ASP A 227 27.42 4.24 52.14
C ASP A 227 27.82 4.40 50.66
N PRO A 228 29.13 4.45 50.33
CA PRO A 228 29.61 4.67 48.97
C PRO A 228 29.22 3.56 47.98
N SER A 229 28.88 2.36 48.48
CA SER A 229 28.50 1.21 47.66
C SER A 229 27.10 1.35 47.02
N LYS A 230 26.23 2.19 47.59
CA LYS A 230 24.87 2.46 47.09
C LYS A 230 24.81 3.54 46.00
N LYS A 231 25.96 4.12 45.63
CA LYS A 231 26.04 5.15 44.59
C LYS A 231 25.81 4.52 43.20
N ARG A 232 24.70 4.88 42.55
CA ARG A 232 24.39 4.41 41.19
C ARG A 232 25.50 4.84 40.21
N GLN A 233 26.00 3.90 39.41
CA GLN A 233 26.96 4.21 38.34
C GLN A 233 26.31 5.12 37.29
N ARG A 234 27.01 6.18 36.88
CA ARG A 234 26.52 7.10 35.84
C ARG A 234 26.57 6.42 34.47
N LEU A 235 25.58 6.71 33.62
CA LEU A 235 25.58 6.28 32.22
C LEU A 235 26.83 6.79 31.50
N SER A 236 27.39 5.95 30.62
CA SER A 236 28.48 6.33 29.72
C SER A 236 28.02 7.46 28.78
N GLY A 237 28.95 8.31 28.31
CA GLY A 237 28.64 9.40 27.37
C GLY A 237 27.92 8.91 26.11
N ALA A 238 28.30 7.74 25.59
CA ALA A 238 27.63 7.13 24.44
C ALA A 238 26.19 6.68 24.72
N GLN A 239 25.92 6.20 25.95
CA GLN A 239 24.56 5.81 26.36
C GLN A 239 23.66 7.03 26.56
N LYS A 240 24.21 8.14 27.06
CA LYS A 240 23.49 9.42 27.15
C LYS A 240 23.12 9.96 25.76
N LYS A 241 24.06 9.97 24.80
CA LYS A 241 23.81 10.44 23.43
C LYS A 241 22.67 9.67 22.76
N LYS A 242 22.72 8.32 22.80
CA LYS A 242 21.65 7.46 22.27
C LYS A 242 20.29 7.69 22.93
N PHE A 243 20.28 8.01 24.23
CA PHE A 243 19.03 8.29 24.94
C PHE A 243 18.41 9.63 24.50
N LEU A 244 19.22 10.68 24.34
CA LEU A 244 18.75 11.97 23.81
C LEU A 244 18.23 11.84 22.37
N GLU A 245 19.00 11.18 21.49
CA GLU A 245 18.58 10.93 20.10
C GLU A 245 17.26 10.16 20.03
N LYS A 246 17.04 9.19 20.93
CA LYS A 246 15.78 8.44 21.00
C LYS A 246 14.61 9.31 21.47
N GLN A 247 14.83 10.22 22.43
CA GLN A 247 13.80 11.16 22.87
C GLN A 247 13.43 12.16 21.76
N GLU A 248 14.42 12.71 21.05
CA GLU A 248 14.19 13.60 19.91
C GLU A 248 13.44 12.89 18.77
N LYS A 249 13.85 11.66 18.43
CA LYS A 249 13.26 10.88 17.33
C LYS A 249 11.81 10.45 17.61
N LEU A 250 11.47 10.22 18.88
CA LEU A 250 10.10 9.91 19.31
C LEU A 250 9.17 11.15 19.31
N GLY A 251 9.71 12.36 19.09
CA GLY A 251 8.90 13.56 18.87
C GLY A 251 8.03 13.98 20.05
N ILE A 252 8.37 13.56 21.27
CA ILE A 252 7.54 13.68 22.48
C ILE A 252 7.18 15.14 22.82
N PHE A 253 7.98 16.12 22.35
CA PHE A 253 7.79 17.55 22.62
C PHE A 253 7.53 18.40 21.37
N GLN A 254 7.31 17.79 20.20
CA GLN A 254 6.96 18.54 18.99
C GLN A 254 5.46 18.40 18.72
N TRP A 255 4.74 19.52 18.72
CA TRP A 255 3.38 19.58 18.16
C TRP A 255 3.50 19.28 16.66
N LYS A 256 3.02 18.11 16.25
CA LYS A 256 2.90 17.76 14.83
C LYS A 256 1.44 17.90 14.45
N PRO A 257 1.11 18.69 13.42
CA PRO A 257 -0.24 18.65 12.88
C PRO A 257 -0.55 17.23 12.43
N ASP A 258 -1.78 16.79 12.69
CA ASP A 258 -2.24 15.48 12.24
C ASP A 258 -2.07 15.37 10.72
N LYS A 259 -1.63 14.20 10.27
CA LYS A 259 -1.44 13.97 8.84
C LYS A 259 -2.79 14.11 8.13
N PRO A 260 -2.87 14.85 7.02
CA PRO A 260 -4.11 14.98 6.27
C PRO A 260 -4.62 13.61 5.82
N ARG A 261 -5.94 13.47 5.66
CA ARG A 261 -6.62 12.21 5.32
C ARG A 261 -6.08 11.52 4.06
N ASN A 262 -5.46 12.26 3.14
CA ASN A 262 -4.89 11.76 1.88
C ASN A 262 -3.36 11.52 1.97
N PHE A 263 -2.78 11.45 3.16
CA PHE A 263 -1.36 11.17 3.33
C PHE A 263 -1.06 9.72 2.95
N ARG A 264 -0.50 9.49 1.76
CA ARG A 264 0.03 8.19 1.35
C ARG A 264 1.35 7.91 2.05
N ASN A 265 1.54 6.66 2.48
CA ASN A 265 2.72 6.30 3.25
C ASN A 265 3.96 6.21 2.35
N ARG A 266 5.15 6.47 2.91
CA ARG A 266 6.42 6.35 2.17
C ARG A 266 6.70 4.92 1.67
N CYS A 267 6.07 3.90 2.26
CA CYS A 267 6.17 2.53 1.77
C CYS A 267 5.53 2.36 0.39
N GLU A 268 4.54 3.18 0.04
CA GLU A 268 3.86 3.13 -1.26
C GLU A 268 4.72 3.69 -2.41
N CYS A 269 5.86 4.31 -2.11
CA CYS A 269 6.86 4.67 -3.13
C CYS A 269 7.72 3.48 -3.57
N THR A 270 7.55 2.28 -2.99
CA THR A 270 8.36 1.10 -3.30
C THR A 270 7.56 0.10 -4.12
N VAL A 271 8.07 -0.21 -5.31
CA VAL A 271 7.54 -1.22 -6.23
C VAL A 271 8.34 -2.51 -6.07
N VAL A 272 7.65 -3.65 -6.10
CA VAL A 272 8.25 -4.98 -6.08
C VAL A 272 8.04 -5.61 -7.45
N LEU A 273 9.11 -5.89 -8.17
CA LEU A 273 9.11 -6.66 -9.41
C LEU A 273 9.46 -8.10 -9.07
N LYS A 274 8.72 -9.05 -9.65
CA LYS A 274 8.91 -10.49 -9.45
C LYS A 274 9.36 -11.14 -10.77
N GLY A 275 9.84 -12.37 -10.76
CA GLY A 275 10.17 -13.11 -11.98
C GLY A 275 11.29 -12.50 -12.84
N MET A 276 12.11 -11.59 -12.30
CA MET A 276 13.15 -10.89 -13.06
C MET A 276 14.35 -11.80 -13.39
N PHE A 277 14.53 -12.91 -12.66
CA PHE A 277 15.59 -13.91 -12.85
C PHE A 277 15.23 -15.24 -12.19
N SER A 278 15.93 -16.32 -12.55
CA SER A 278 15.87 -17.61 -11.82
C SER A 278 17.15 -17.84 -11.00
N LEU A 279 17.05 -18.65 -9.93
CA LEU A 279 18.21 -19.02 -9.11
C LEU A 279 19.27 -19.74 -9.96
N GLU A 280 18.86 -20.61 -10.87
CA GLU A 280 19.75 -21.34 -11.78
C GLU A 280 20.55 -20.40 -12.71
N GLU A 281 19.94 -19.31 -13.18
CA GLU A 281 20.62 -18.35 -14.06
C GLU A 281 21.64 -17.50 -13.32
N ILE A 282 21.35 -17.13 -12.07
CA ILE A 282 22.29 -16.41 -11.21
C ILE A 282 23.44 -17.32 -10.82
N ASP A 283 23.16 -18.57 -10.43
CA ASP A 283 24.17 -19.54 -10.03
C ASP A 283 25.15 -19.84 -11.18
N GLN A 284 24.66 -19.88 -12.42
CA GLN A 284 25.51 -20.08 -13.59
C GLN A 284 26.33 -18.83 -13.96
N LYS A 285 25.78 -17.62 -13.78
CA LYS A 285 26.38 -16.35 -14.23
C LYS A 285 26.11 -15.23 -13.23
N PRO A 286 26.91 -15.10 -12.15
CA PRO A 286 26.72 -14.06 -11.14
C PRO A 286 26.91 -12.63 -11.69
N GLU A 287 27.61 -12.45 -12.81
CA GLU A 287 27.77 -11.15 -13.47
C GLU A 287 26.43 -10.57 -13.97
N LYS A 288 25.45 -11.42 -14.29
CA LYS A 288 24.11 -10.99 -14.73
C LYS A 288 23.36 -10.17 -13.66
N ILE A 289 23.70 -10.34 -12.38
CA ILE A 289 23.07 -9.57 -11.29
C ILE A 289 23.33 -8.07 -11.49
N PHE A 290 24.57 -7.71 -11.81
CA PHE A 290 24.96 -6.32 -11.99
C PHE A 290 24.31 -5.71 -13.22
N SER A 291 24.31 -6.45 -14.34
CA SER A 291 23.64 -5.98 -15.57
C SER A 291 22.13 -5.83 -15.37
N LEU A 292 21.48 -6.81 -14.73
CA LEU A 292 20.04 -6.77 -14.50
C LEU A 292 19.63 -5.60 -13.60
N LYS A 293 20.42 -5.32 -12.56
CA LYS A 293 20.20 -4.17 -11.69
C LYS A 293 20.36 -2.85 -12.46
N GLU A 294 21.39 -2.72 -13.27
CA GLU A 294 21.65 -1.52 -14.07
C GLU A 294 20.59 -1.29 -15.16
N ASP A 295 20.20 -2.36 -15.87
CA ASP A 295 19.17 -2.31 -16.91
C ASP A 295 17.80 -1.94 -16.33
N THR A 296 17.44 -2.56 -15.19
CA THR A 296 16.19 -2.24 -14.48
C THR A 296 16.17 -0.80 -13.99
N GLN A 297 17.30 -0.30 -13.48
CA GLN A 297 17.43 1.09 -13.05
C GLN A 297 17.27 2.05 -14.24
N LYS A 298 18.00 1.83 -15.34
CA LYS A 298 17.91 2.66 -16.55
C LYS A 298 16.51 2.69 -17.13
N LEU A 299 15.84 1.53 -17.20
CA LEU A 299 14.46 1.44 -17.69
C LEU A 299 13.51 2.27 -16.84
N CYS A 300 13.63 2.19 -15.52
CA CYS A 300 12.75 2.91 -14.60
C CYS A 300 13.00 4.42 -14.62
N GLU A 301 14.28 4.82 -14.65
CA GLU A 301 14.68 6.23 -14.73
C GLU A 301 14.25 6.89 -16.05
N GLN A 302 14.38 6.18 -17.17
CA GLN A 302 14.00 6.71 -18.49
C GLN A 302 12.49 6.89 -18.65
N ARG A 303 11.68 6.05 -18.00
CA ARG A 303 10.26 5.89 -18.35
C ARG A 303 9.29 6.33 -17.27
N PHE A 304 9.68 6.25 -16.00
CA PHE A 304 8.78 6.50 -14.86
C PHE A 304 9.31 7.58 -13.92
N GLY A 305 10.62 7.75 -13.83
CA GLY A 305 11.27 8.84 -13.11
C GLY A 305 12.39 8.38 -12.16
N THR A 306 12.91 9.31 -11.36
CA THR A 306 14.10 9.09 -10.54
C THR A 306 13.94 7.97 -9.51
N VAL A 307 14.88 7.03 -9.50
CA VAL A 307 14.94 5.91 -8.55
C VAL A 307 15.85 6.27 -7.37
N LYS A 308 15.33 6.24 -6.14
CA LYS A 308 16.13 6.45 -4.91
C LYS A 308 17.00 5.25 -4.58
N LYS A 309 16.41 4.06 -4.70
CA LYS A 309 17.00 2.82 -4.20
C LYS A 309 16.51 1.65 -5.01
N ILE A 310 17.43 0.79 -5.42
CA ILE A 310 17.11 -0.51 -6.02
C ILE A 310 17.83 -1.61 -5.23
N VAL A 311 17.08 -2.64 -4.84
CA VAL A 311 17.58 -3.82 -4.11
C VAL A 311 17.16 -5.06 -4.86
N LEU A 312 18.13 -5.87 -5.25
CA LEU A 312 17.95 -7.17 -5.88
C LEU A 312 18.14 -8.24 -4.80
N TYR A 313 17.21 -9.19 -4.70
CA TYR A 313 17.26 -10.26 -3.70
C TYR A 313 17.70 -11.58 -4.31
N GLU A 314 19.01 -11.79 -4.38
CA GLU A 314 19.65 -12.92 -5.10
C GLU A 314 19.17 -14.30 -4.63
N SER A 315 18.86 -14.44 -3.32
CA SER A 315 18.43 -15.71 -2.73
C SER A 315 16.92 -15.95 -2.79
N ASN A 316 16.13 -15.04 -3.37
CA ASN A 316 14.68 -15.21 -3.46
C ASN A 316 14.30 -16.11 -4.65
N PRO A 317 13.55 -17.20 -4.43
CA PRO A 317 13.16 -18.12 -5.51
C PRO A 317 12.25 -17.47 -6.56
N GLU A 318 11.51 -16.42 -6.18
CA GLU A 318 10.64 -15.65 -7.06
C GLU A 318 11.37 -14.57 -7.88
N GLY A 319 12.71 -14.46 -7.80
CA GLY A 319 13.46 -13.51 -8.64
C GLY A 319 13.12 -12.05 -8.38
N VAL A 320 13.16 -11.62 -7.12
CA VAL A 320 12.57 -10.35 -6.68
C VAL A 320 13.55 -9.16 -6.76
N ILE A 321 13.08 -8.05 -7.33
CA ILE A 321 13.76 -6.74 -7.33
C ILE A 321 12.82 -5.68 -6.76
N THR A 322 13.27 -4.93 -5.74
CA THR A 322 12.51 -3.80 -5.20
C THR A 322 13.10 -2.47 -5.62
N ILE A 323 12.24 -1.55 -6.04
CA ILE A 323 12.59 -0.22 -6.56
C ILE A 323 11.83 0.81 -5.75
N THR A 324 12.53 1.72 -5.07
CA THR A 324 11.95 2.84 -4.35
C THR A 324 12.10 4.12 -5.16
N PHE A 325 10.99 4.74 -5.51
CA PHE A 325 10.91 5.99 -6.26
C PHE A 325 10.91 7.23 -5.34
N ASP A 326 11.11 8.41 -5.93
CA ASP A 326 11.00 9.69 -5.23
C ASP A 326 9.56 10.01 -4.86
N ASN A 327 8.63 9.75 -5.79
CA ASN A 327 7.21 10.07 -5.68
C ASN A 327 6.34 8.80 -5.79
N VAL A 328 5.17 8.82 -5.15
CA VAL A 328 4.20 7.71 -5.18
C VAL A 328 3.60 7.53 -6.58
N GLU A 329 3.36 8.64 -7.29
CA GLU A 329 2.83 8.59 -8.67
C GLU A 329 3.76 7.86 -9.64
N GLN A 330 5.08 7.95 -9.44
CA GLN A 330 6.07 7.22 -10.25
C GLN A 330 6.00 5.72 -9.98
N ALA A 331 5.75 5.33 -8.73
CA ALA A 331 5.51 3.93 -8.37
C ALA A 331 4.22 3.40 -9.02
N ASP A 332 3.12 4.16 -8.96
CA ASP A 332 1.84 3.78 -9.58
C ASP A 332 1.96 3.65 -11.11
N LEU A 333 2.66 4.58 -11.77
CA LEU A 333 2.94 4.52 -13.22
C LEU A 333 3.80 3.30 -13.58
N THR A 334 4.79 2.98 -12.75
CA THR A 334 5.66 1.82 -12.94
C THR A 334 4.87 0.52 -12.83
N VAL A 335 4.02 0.40 -11.80
CA VAL A 335 3.13 -0.76 -11.64
C VAL A 335 2.19 -0.87 -12.83
N ALA A 336 1.51 0.22 -13.21
CA ALA A 336 0.60 0.22 -14.34
C ALA A 336 1.27 -0.15 -15.68
N ALA A 337 2.56 0.13 -15.84
CA ALA A 337 3.27 -0.10 -17.07
C ALA A 337 4.05 -1.41 -17.14
N LEU A 338 4.59 -1.90 -16.01
CA LEU A 338 5.41 -3.11 -15.93
C LEU A 338 4.62 -4.35 -15.51
N ASN A 339 3.49 -4.19 -14.81
CA ASN A 339 2.65 -5.32 -14.45
C ASN A 339 2.15 -6.04 -15.72
N GLY A 340 2.44 -7.34 -15.84
CA GLY A 340 2.09 -8.17 -16.99
C GLY A 340 3.06 -8.15 -18.19
N ARG A 341 4.24 -7.52 -18.09
CA ARG A 341 5.24 -7.60 -19.17
C ARG A 341 6.07 -8.89 -19.14
N ILE A 342 6.38 -9.41 -20.33
CA ILE A 342 7.35 -10.49 -20.52
C ILE A 342 8.76 -9.91 -20.42
N VAL A 343 9.55 -10.33 -19.42
CA VAL A 343 10.98 -10.00 -19.30
C VAL A 343 11.76 -11.29 -19.55
N ALA A 344 12.65 -11.30 -20.55
CA ALA A 344 13.50 -12.45 -20.90
C ALA A 344 12.73 -13.78 -21.15
N GLY A 345 11.51 -13.71 -21.71
CA GLY A 345 10.68 -14.89 -21.98
C GLY A 345 9.91 -15.44 -20.78
N ARG A 346 9.91 -14.72 -19.65
CA ARG A 346 9.11 -15.05 -18.47
C ARG A 346 8.14 -13.91 -18.20
N THR A 347 6.84 -14.21 -18.17
CA THR A 347 5.86 -13.36 -17.52
C THR A 347 6.02 -13.49 -16.00
N GLU A 348 5.81 -12.40 -15.24
CA GLU A 348 5.70 -12.48 -13.78
C GLU A 348 4.50 -13.35 -13.32
N ARG A 349 3.61 -13.71 -14.26
CA ARG A 349 2.50 -14.63 -14.08
C ARG A 349 2.70 -15.93 -14.86
N PRO A 350 2.18 -17.07 -14.36
CA PRO A 350 2.00 -18.25 -15.21
C PRO A 350 1.19 -17.87 -16.46
N GLU A 351 1.51 -18.44 -17.62
CA GLU A 351 0.79 -18.15 -18.86
C GLU A 351 -0.68 -18.55 -18.74
N CYS A 352 -1.56 -17.57 -18.50
CA CYS A 352 -2.99 -17.78 -18.42
C CYS A 352 -3.59 -17.81 -19.83
N ARG A 353 -3.64 -19.01 -20.43
CA ARG A 353 -4.35 -19.25 -21.69
C ARG A 353 -5.81 -19.70 -21.48
N VAL A 354 -6.75 -18.99 -22.09
CA VAL A 354 -8.20 -19.25 -22.03
C VAL A 354 -8.69 -19.82 -23.36
N LEU A 355 -9.37 -20.96 -23.33
CA LEU A 355 -10.22 -21.40 -24.45
C LEU A 355 -11.63 -20.85 -24.25
N SER A 356 -12.03 -19.88 -25.08
CA SER A 356 -13.33 -19.21 -24.99
C SER A 356 -14.29 -19.71 -26.07
N ILE A 357 -15.34 -20.43 -25.68
CA ILE A 357 -16.37 -20.98 -26.59
C ILE A 357 -17.67 -20.19 -26.41
N GLN A 358 -17.90 -19.20 -27.27
CA GLN A 358 -19.04 -18.28 -27.17
C GLN A 358 -19.51 -17.82 -28.57
N SER A 359 -20.55 -16.99 -28.62
CA SER A 359 -21.00 -16.35 -29.86
C SER A 359 -20.02 -15.30 -30.37
N HIS A 360 -20.06 -14.99 -31.67
CA HIS A 360 -19.34 -13.85 -32.25
C HIS A 360 -20.28 -13.02 -33.13
N VAL A 361 -20.13 -11.69 -33.03
CA VAL A 361 -20.85 -10.73 -33.86
C VAL A 361 -19.90 -9.72 -34.51
N VAL A 362 -20.17 -9.38 -35.78
CA VAL A 362 -19.40 -8.37 -36.51
C VAL A 362 -19.67 -6.97 -35.94
N HIS A 363 -20.94 -6.61 -35.76
CA HIS A 363 -21.36 -5.34 -35.16
C HIS A 363 -21.94 -5.56 -33.76
N GLY A 364 -21.61 -4.64 -32.84
CA GLY A 364 -21.99 -4.72 -31.43
C GLY A 364 -20.99 -5.48 -30.54
N TYR A 365 -21.35 -5.64 -29.27
CA TYR A 365 -20.53 -6.28 -28.23
C TYR A 365 -21.29 -7.35 -27.45
N VAL A 366 -21.20 -8.60 -27.92
CA VAL A 366 -21.67 -9.81 -27.22
C VAL A 366 -20.70 -10.96 -27.45
N GLY A 367 -20.80 -12.02 -26.64
CA GLY A 367 -19.98 -13.23 -26.70
C GLY A 367 -18.47 -12.96 -26.73
N ASN A 368 -17.73 -13.67 -27.57
CA ASN A 368 -16.28 -13.59 -27.68
C ASN A 368 -15.79 -12.17 -27.98
N LYS A 369 -16.56 -11.35 -28.70
CA LYS A 369 -16.15 -9.96 -28.95
C LYS A 369 -16.19 -9.10 -27.67
N CYS A 370 -17.05 -9.46 -26.73
CA CYS A 370 -17.15 -8.86 -25.41
C CYS A 370 -16.14 -9.46 -24.42
N ALA A 371 -15.84 -10.76 -24.53
CA ALA A 371 -14.97 -11.47 -23.60
C ALA A 371 -13.46 -11.34 -23.91
N VAL A 372 -13.07 -11.39 -25.19
CA VAL A 372 -11.65 -11.43 -25.61
C VAL A 372 -10.91 -10.16 -25.22
N PHE A 373 -11.50 -8.98 -25.48
CA PHE A 373 -10.82 -7.70 -25.22
C PHE A 373 -10.49 -7.48 -23.74
N PRO A 374 -11.44 -7.62 -22.78
CA PRO A 374 -11.12 -7.58 -21.36
C PRO A 374 -10.04 -8.60 -20.98
N LEU A 375 -10.20 -9.88 -21.33
CA LEU A 375 -9.23 -10.91 -20.97
C LEU A 375 -7.81 -10.58 -21.48
N GLN A 376 -7.66 -10.16 -22.73
CA GLN A 376 -6.37 -9.73 -23.28
C GLN A 376 -5.80 -8.49 -22.58
N LEU A 377 -6.66 -7.57 -22.14
CA LEU A 377 -6.24 -6.39 -21.38
C LEU A 377 -5.62 -6.78 -20.02
N PHE A 378 -6.10 -7.86 -19.40
CA PHE A 378 -5.54 -8.46 -18.19
C PHE A 378 -4.35 -9.41 -18.46
N GLY A 379 -3.89 -9.50 -19.71
CA GLY A 379 -2.72 -10.29 -20.09
C GLY A 379 -2.99 -11.77 -20.35
N PHE A 380 -4.25 -12.17 -20.56
CA PHE A 380 -4.58 -13.53 -20.96
C PHE A 380 -4.37 -13.73 -22.46
N GLU A 381 -3.83 -14.90 -22.82
CA GLU A 381 -3.90 -15.41 -24.19
C GLU A 381 -5.27 -16.05 -24.40
N VAL A 382 -6.02 -15.63 -25.42
CA VAL A 382 -7.41 -16.06 -25.62
C VAL A 382 -7.58 -16.73 -26.97
N ASP A 383 -7.79 -18.03 -26.95
CA ASP A 383 -8.15 -18.82 -28.12
C ASP A 383 -9.68 -18.92 -28.18
N SER A 384 -10.29 -18.21 -29.14
CA SER A 384 -11.74 -18.11 -29.23
C SER A 384 -12.32 -19.04 -30.30
N ILE A 385 -13.24 -19.93 -29.90
CA ILE A 385 -14.08 -20.69 -30.83
C ILE A 385 -15.47 -20.04 -30.88
N ASN A 386 -15.90 -19.70 -32.09
CA ASN A 386 -17.15 -18.98 -32.32
C ASN A 386 -18.30 -19.95 -32.58
N SER A 387 -19.21 -20.12 -31.61
CA SER A 387 -20.40 -20.99 -31.77
C SER A 387 -21.33 -20.48 -32.86
N VAL A 388 -21.37 -19.16 -33.07
CA VAL A 388 -22.04 -18.50 -34.19
C VAL A 388 -21.17 -17.35 -34.68
N HIS A 389 -21.24 -17.06 -35.98
CA HIS A 389 -20.60 -15.91 -36.61
C HIS A 389 -21.68 -15.07 -37.30
N PHE A 390 -22.22 -14.10 -36.57
CA PHE A 390 -23.37 -13.29 -37.00
C PHE A 390 -23.01 -11.84 -37.30
N SER A 391 -23.88 -11.17 -38.07
CA SER A 391 -23.76 -9.75 -38.38
C SER A 391 -23.87 -8.86 -37.13
N ASN A 392 -24.77 -9.19 -36.21
CA ASN A 392 -25.13 -8.43 -35.02
C ASN A 392 -25.86 -9.34 -34.02
N HIS A 393 -26.10 -8.86 -32.79
CA HIS A 393 -26.87 -9.61 -31.79
C HIS A 393 -28.38 -9.63 -32.12
N THR A 394 -29.13 -10.54 -31.48
CA THR A 394 -30.53 -10.84 -31.79
C THR A 394 -31.52 -9.74 -31.42
N GLN A 395 -31.17 -8.81 -30.53
CA GLN A 395 -32.07 -7.71 -30.17
C GLN A 395 -32.29 -6.68 -31.29
N TYR A 396 -31.49 -6.68 -32.38
CA TYR A 396 -31.77 -5.82 -33.54
C TYR A 396 -33.08 -6.21 -34.23
N GLU A 397 -33.90 -5.23 -34.59
CA GLU A 397 -35.26 -5.44 -35.12
C GLU A 397 -35.34 -6.36 -36.35
N LYS A 398 -34.33 -6.33 -37.22
CA LYS A 398 -34.26 -7.16 -38.43
C LYS A 398 -33.64 -8.54 -38.20
N GLY A 399 -33.35 -8.88 -36.94
CA GLY A 399 -32.65 -10.09 -36.54
C GLY A 399 -31.17 -10.09 -36.90
N ALA A 400 -30.55 -11.25 -36.74
CA ALA A 400 -29.15 -11.52 -37.05
C ALA A 400 -29.05 -12.48 -38.24
N ARG A 401 -28.04 -12.30 -39.09
CA ARG A 401 -27.72 -13.21 -40.19
C ARG A 401 -26.28 -13.70 -40.06
N GLY A 402 -26.01 -14.93 -40.48
CA GLY A 402 -24.66 -15.47 -40.54
C GLY A 402 -24.65 -16.97 -40.30
N GLN A 403 -23.46 -17.48 -39.99
CA GLN A 403 -23.19 -18.91 -39.89
C GLN A 403 -23.34 -19.39 -38.43
N ARG A 404 -23.79 -20.63 -38.26
CA ARG A 404 -23.80 -21.35 -36.98
C ARG A 404 -22.81 -22.50 -37.11
N LEU A 405 -21.91 -22.61 -36.14
CA LEU A 405 -20.95 -23.70 -36.08
C LEU A 405 -21.64 -24.95 -35.52
N ASN A 406 -21.66 -26.04 -36.28
CA ASN A 406 -22.29 -27.27 -35.84
C ASN A 406 -21.33 -28.11 -34.96
N ALA A 407 -21.84 -29.18 -34.35
CA ALA A 407 -21.03 -30.03 -33.46
C ALA A 407 -19.88 -30.78 -34.17
N THR A 408 -20.04 -31.11 -35.46
CA THR A 408 -19.01 -31.75 -36.28
C THR A 408 -17.86 -30.79 -36.54
N ASP A 409 -18.16 -29.58 -37.00
CA ASP A 409 -17.16 -28.54 -37.27
C ASP A 409 -16.41 -28.13 -35.99
N LEU A 410 -17.11 -28.06 -34.85
CA LEU A 410 -16.47 -27.86 -33.53
C LEU A 410 -15.48 -28.99 -33.22
N GLY A 411 -15.85 -30.23 -33.57
CA GLY A 411 -14.96 -31.39 -33.45
C GLY A 411 -13.72 -31.25 -34.30
N GLU A 412 -13.86 -30.88 -35.57
CA GLU A 412 -12.74 -30.70 -36.50
C GLU A 412 -11.78 -29.60 -36.03
N ILE A 413 -12.30 -28.46 -35.56
CA ILE A 413 -11.47 -27.39 -35.00
C ILE A 413 -10.69 -27.88 -33.78
N PHE A 414 -11.37 -28.57 -32.86
CA PHE A 414 -10.74 -29.07 -31.65
C PHE A 414 -9.72 -30.18 -31.93
N GLU A 415 -10.00 -31.06 -32.89
CA GLU A 415 -9.04 -32.07 -33.37
C GLU A 415 -7.81 -31.39 -33.98
N GLY A 416 -7.98 -30.32 -34.76
CA GLY A 416 -6.87 -29.50 -35.23
C GLY A 416 -6.03 -28.91 -34.10
N LEU A 417 -6.63 -28.49 -32.99
CA LEU A 417 -5.88 -28.06 -31.80
C LEU A 417 -5.12 -29.24 -31.17
N CYS A 418 -5.74 -30.42 -31.09
CA CYS A 418 -5.14 -31.63 -30.55
C CYS A 418 -3.96 -32.14 -31.38
N ASP A 419 -4.09 -32.12 -32.71
CA ASP A 419 -3.03 -32.54 -33.64
C ASP A 419 -1.77 -31.68 -33.48
N ASN A 420 -1.95 -30.40 -33.15
CA ASN A 420 -0.88 -29.46 -32.87
C ASN A 420 -0.44 -29.45 -31.39
N LYS A 421 -1.06 -30.28 -30.53
CA LYS A 421 -0.77 -30.39 -29.08
C LYS A 421 -1.05 -29.11 -28.28
N LEU A 422 -1.93 -28.25 -28.79
CA LEU A 422 -2.26 -26.95 -28.18
C LEU A 422 -3.28 -27.08 -27.04
N GLU A 423 -4.05 -28.19 -27.02
CA GLU A 423 -5.09 -28.47 -26.02
C GLU A 423 -4.58 -28.53 -24.57
N ARG A 424 -3.27 -28.72 -24.41
CA ARG A 424 -2.58 -28.90 -23.12
C ARG A 424 -2.20 -27.58 -22.48
N GLU A 425 -2.18 -26.49 -23.24
CA GLU A 425 -1.76 -25.19 -22.75
C GLU A 425 -2.87 -24.51 -21.95
N TYR A 426 -4.14 -24.77 -22.29
CA TYR A 426 -5.30 -24.16 -21.65
C TYR A 426 -5.28 -24.35 -20.14
N SER A 427 -5.23 -23.23 -19.42
CA SER A 427 -5.40 -23.16 -17.96
C SER A 427 -6.85 -22.89 -17.60
N HIS A 428 -7.57 -22.21 -18.50
CA HIS A 428 -8.93 -21.76 -18.29
C HIS A 428 -9.81 -22.16 -19.47
N ILE A 429 -11.06 -22.49 -19.18
CA ILE A 429 -12.13 -22.57 -20.18
C ILE A 429 -13.23 -21.61 -19.78
N LEU A 430 -13.69 -20.83 -20.75
CA LEU A 430 -14.85 -19.94 -20.60
C LEU A 430 -15.90 -20.32 -21.65
N THR A 431 -17.10 -20.70 -21.20
CA THR A 431 -18.22 -20.99 -22.12
C THR A 431 -19.36 -20.02 -21.92
N GLY A 432 -20.04 -19.67 -23.00
CA GLY A 432 -21.23 -18.82 -23.00
C GLY A 432 -22.26 -19.32 -24.01
N TYR A 433 -22.87 -18.41 -24.78
CA TYR A 433 -23.95 -18.74 -25.71
C TYR A 433 -23.65 -19.96 -26.61
N CYS A 434 -24.47 -21.01 -26.43
CA CYS A 434 -24.51 -22.22 -27.24
C CYS A 434 -25.94 -22.46 -27.74
N GLY A 435 -26.15 -22.48 -29.06
CA GLY A 435 -27.48 -22.55 -29.66
C GLY A 435 -28.03 -23.95 -29.90
N GLU A 436 -27.22 -25.01 -29.76
CA GLU A 436 -27.58 -26.37 -30.17
C GLU A 436 -27.23 -27.41 -29.10
N PRO A 437 -28.13 -28.37 -28.80
CA PRO A 437 -27.90 -29.45 -27.84
C PRO A 437 -26.62 -30.27 -28.09
N THR A 438 -26.42 -30.75 -29.32
CA THR A 438 -25.27 -31.58 -29.72
C THR A 438 -23.95 -30.83 -29.57
N PHE A 439 -23.95 -29.53 -29.87
CA PHE A 439 -22.81 -28.65 -29.70
C PHE A 439 -22.41 -28.57 -28.22
N LEU A 440 -23.36 -28.37 -27.30
CA LEU A 440 -23.09 -28.31 -25.87
C LEU A 440 -22.54 -29.64 -25.32
N GLN A 441 -23.03 -30.78 -25.82
CA GLN A 441 -22.48 -32.10 -25.47
C GLN A 441 -21.02 -32.26 -25.92
N LYS A 442 -20.70 -31.77 -27.12
CA LYS A 442 -19.32 -31.78 -27.63
C LYS A 442 -18.42 -30.87 -26.78
N VAL A 443 -18.91 -29.70 -26.34
CA VAL A 443 -18.20 -28.83 -25.37
C VAL A 443 -17.90 -29.57 -24.07
N ALA A 444 -18.84 -30.33 -23.51
CA ALA A 444 -18.59 -31.17 -22.34
C ALA A 444 -17.47 -32.20 -22.58
N GLY A 445 -17.41 -32.78 -23.79
CA GLY A 445 -16.32 -33.66 -24.23
C GLY A 445 -14.96 -32.96 -24.28
N ILE A 446 -14.92 -31.74 -24.81
CA ILE A 446 -13.71 -30.89 -24.88
C ILE A 446 -13.18 -30.59 -23.47
N VAL A 447 -14.04 -30.15 -22.56
CA VAL A 447 -13.65 -29.86 -21.17
C VAL A 447 -13.06 -31.09 -20.48
N LYS A 448 -13.70 -32.26 -20.66
CA LYS A 448 -13.19 -33.54 -20.13
C LYS A 448 -11.81 -33.88 -20.72
N HIS A 449 -11.60 -33.64 -22.01
CA HIS A 449 -10.34 -33.91 -22.68
C HIS A 449 -9.21 -33.00 -22.15
N CYS A 450 -9.43 -31.68 -22.10
CA CYS A 450 -8.43 -30.74 -21.58
C CYS A 450 -8.04 -31.07 -20.13
N ARG A 451 -9.03 -31.46 -19.30
CA ARG A 451 -8.80 -31.88 -17.91
C ARG A 451 -7.94 -33.14 -17.73
N GLN A 452 -7.83 -33.99 -18.75
CA GLN A 452 -6.91 -35.14 -18.68
C GLN A 452 -5.44 -34.67 -18.63
N TYR A 453 -5.13 -33.51 -19.19
CA TYR A 453 -3.78 -32.93 -19.20
C TYR A 453 -3.57 -31.92 -18.08
N LYS A 454 -4.58 -31.09 -17.79
CA LYS A 454 -4.57 -30.13 -16.67
C LYS A 454 -5.76 -30.37 -15.74
N PRO A 455 -5.61 -31.21 -14.70
CA PRO A 455 -6.69 -31.50 -13.75
C PRO A 455 -7.14 -30.27 -12.94
N ASP A 456 -6.27 -29.29 -12.80
CA ASP A 456 -6.47 -27.99 -12.13
C ASP A 456 -7.13 -26.94 -13.03
N LEU A 457 -7.46 -27.27 -14.28
CA LEU A 457 -8.11 -26.37 -15.23
C LEU A 457 -9.40 -25.76 -14.65
N LEU A 458 -9.40 -24.42 -14.56
CA LEU A 458 -10.54 -23.64 -14.11
C LEU A 458 -11.56 -23.49 -15.22
N TYR A 459 -12.75 -24.05 -15.02
CA TYR A 459 -13.86 -23.94 -15.96
C TYR A 459 -14.94 -22.98 -15.41
N VAL A 460 -15.08 -21.83 -16.08
CA VAL A 460 -16.14 -20.84 -15.86
C VAL A 460 -17.21 -21.03 -16.93
N CYS A 461 -18.44 -21.30 -16.50
CA CYS A 461 -19.57 -21.51 -17.40
C CYS A 461 -20.64 -20.45 -17.19
N ASP A 462 -20.90 -19.65 -18.21
CA ASP A 462 -22.09 -18.81 -18.33
C ASP A 462 -23.21 -19.62 -19.01
N PRO A 463 -24.21 -20.12 -18.25
CA PRO A 463 -25.20 -21.06 -18.75
C PRO A 463 -26.33 -20.34 -19.50
N VAL A 464 -26.00 -19.71 -20.63
CA VAL A 464 -26.91 -18.86 -21.39
C VAL A 464 -28.13 -19.67 -21.88
N LEU A 465 -29.27 -19.46 -21.23
CA LEU A 465 -30.55 -20.11 -21.58
C LEU A 465 -31.61 -19.10 -22.02
N GLY A 466 -31.61 -17.91 -21.42
CA GLY A 466 -32.69 -16.96 -21.58
C GLY A 466 -32.65 -15.87 -20.53
N ASP A 467 -33.58 -14.94 -20.64
CA ASP A 467 -33.73 -13.85 -19.68
C ASP A 467 -35.21 -13.41 -19.63
N ASN A 468 -35.59 -12.68 -18.60
CA ASN A 468 -36.94 -12.11 -18.43
C ASN A 468 -38.06 -13.15 -18.62
N GLY A 469 -37.84 -14.37 -18.13
CA GLY A 469 -38.83 -15.47 -18.20
C GLY A 469 -38.90 -16.21 -19.53
N ASN A 470 -38.07 -15.86 -20.52
CA ASN A 470 -38.13 -16.43 -21.87
C ASN A 470 -36.81 -17.08 -22.26
N TYR A 471 -36.90 -18.29 -22.81
CA TYR A 471 -35.78 -19.00 -23.40
C TYR A 471 -35.33 -18.36 -24.71
N TYR A 472 -34.02 -18.17 -24.89
CA TYR A 472 -33.39 -17.80 -26.16
C TYR A 472 -33.01 -19.02 -27.00
N VAL A 473 -32.90 -20.17 -26.34
CA VAL A 473 -32.39 -21.43 -26.89
C VAL A 473 -33.36 -22.58 -26.59
N PRO A 474 -33.24 -23.73 -27.27
CA PRO A 474 -34.08 -24.89 -26.98
C PRO A 474 -34.05 -25.31 -25.50
N LYS A 475 -35.21 -25.65 -24.94
CA LYS A 475 -35.34 -26.06 -23.52
C LYS A 475 -34.51 -27.31 -23.17
N GLU A 476 -34.22 -28.15 -24.16
CA GLU A 476 -33.37 -29.35 -23.98
C GLU A 476 -31.97 -29.01 -23.44
N LEU A 477 -31.43 -27.82 -23.78
CA LEU A 477 -30.12 -27.36 -23.30
C LEU A 477 -30.07 -27.28 -21.78
N CYS A 478 -31.16 -26.88 -21.11
CA CYS A 478 -31.22 -26.85 -19.65
C CYS A 478 -30.98 -28.24 -19.03
N THR A 479 -31.45 -29.31 -19.70
CA THR A 479 -31.22 -30.69 -19.25
C THR A 479 -29.76 -31.09 -19.45
N ILE A 480 -29.14 -30.68 -20.56
CA ILE A 480 -27.73 -30.97 -20.87
C ILE A 480 -26.81 -30.21 -19.91
N TYR A 481 -27.08 -28.93 -19.63
CA TYR A 481 -26.32 -28.17 -18.63
C TYR A 481 -26.30 -28.90 -17.30
N LYS A 482 -27.45 -29.34 -16.78
CA LYS A 482 -27.54 -30.08 -15.52
C LYS A 482 -26.81 -31.41 -15.53
N LYS A 483 -26.89 -32.18 -16.61
CA LYS A 483 -26.35 -33.56 -16.66
C LYS A 483 -24.88 -33.62 -17.03
N GLU A 484 -24.42 -32.73 -17.88
CA GLU A 484 -23.10 -32.86 -18.54
C GLU A 484 -22.16 -31.69 -18.25
N ILE A 485 -22.66 -30.46 -18.06
CA ILE A 485 -21.83 -29.25 -17.90
C ILE A 485 -21.61 -28.89 -16.44
N LEU A 486 -22.68 -28.75 -15.64
CA LEU A 486 -22.58 -28.38 -14.23
C LEU A 486 -21.71 -29.34 -13.39
N PRO A 487 -21.67 -30.66 -13.64
CA PRO A 487 -20.73 -31.55 -12.97
C PRO A 487 -19.26 -31.27 -13.31
N LEU A 488 -18.98 -30.60 -14.43
CA LEU A 488 -17.65 -30.23 -14.87
C LEU A 488 -17.28 -28.81 -14.46
N ALA A 489 -18.21 -27.85 -14.44
CA ALA A 489 -17.90 -26.47 -14.10
C ALA A 489 -17.33 -26.32 -12.67
N ASN A 490 -16.40 -25.38 -12.50
CA ASN A 490 -15.96 -24.94 -11.17
C ASN A 490 -16.78 -23.73 -10.72
N ILE A 491 -17.07 -22.83 -11.67
CA ILE A 491 -17.75 -21.57 -11.44
C ILE A 491 -18.86 -21.42 -12.47
N ILE A 492 -20.03 -20.96 -12.03
CA ILE A 492 -21.12 -20.58 -12.92
C ILE A 492 -21.63 -19.17 -12.65
N THR A 493 -22.03 -18.47 -13.71
CA THR A 493 -22.49 -17.08 -13.68
C THR A 493 -23.92 -16.90 -14.21
N PRO A 494 -24.92 -17.68 -13.74
CA PRO A 494 -26.29 -17.56 -14.25
C PRO A 494 -26.93 -16.20 -13.90
N ASN A 495 -27.83 -15.73 -14.75
CA ASN A 495 -28.84 -14.73 -14.36
C ASN A 495 -29.95 -15.37 -13.49
N ALA A 496 -30.85 -14.55 -12.93
CA ALA A 496 -31.92 -15.04 -12.05
C ALA A 496 -32.86 -16.06 -12.72
N PHE A 497 -33.16 -15.89 -14.02
CA PHE A 497 -33.99 -16.82 -14.77
C PHE A 497 -33.28 -18.16 -15.00
N GLU A 498 -32.02 -18.12 -15.41
CA GLU A 498 -31.18 -19.31 -15.59
C GLU A 498 -31.00 -20.07 -14.27
N LEU A 499 -30.78 -19.36 -13.17
CA LEU A 499 -30.68 -19.95 -11.83
C LEU A 499 -31.98 -20.68 -11.44
N SER A 500 -33.13 -20.08 -11.73
CA SER A 500 -34.45 -20.72 -11.55
C SER A 500 -34.55 -22.03 -12.34
N GLU A 501 -34.24 -21.99 -13.63
CA GLU A 501 -34.33 -23.17 -14.50
C GLU A 501 -33.34 -24.27 -14.07
N LEU A 502 -32.09 -23.92 -13.78
CA LEU A 502 -31.04 -24.84 -13.36
C LEU A 502 -31.31 -25.46 -11.98
N SER A 503 -31.94 -24.74 -11.06
CA SER A 503 -32.34 -25.26 -9.75
C SER A 503 -33.63 -26.10 -9.78
N GLY A 504 -34.16 -26.39 -10.97
CA GLY A 504 -35.35 -27.23 -11.17
C GLY A 504 -36.66 -26.46 -11.09
N GLY A 505 -36.66 -25.21 -11.57
CA GLY A 505 -37.84 -24.34 -11.65
C GLY A 505 -38.22 -23.71 -10.32
N LEU A 506 -37.28 -23.53 -9.39
CA LEU A 506 -37.55 -22.76 -8.18
C LEU A 506 -37.65 -21.27 -8.56
N PRO A 507 -38.69 -20.54 -8.10
CA PRO A 507 -38.74 -19.10 -8.34
C PRO A 507 -37.50 -18.44 -7.72
N VAL A 508 -36.99 -17.42 -8.40
CA VAL A 508 -35.87 -16.58 -7.94
C VAL A 508 -36.31 -15.12 -8.07
N LYS A 509 -37.17 -14.67 -7.14
CA LYS A 509 -37.67 -13.28 -7.08
C LYS A 509 -37.24 -12.56 -5.81
N THR A 510 -36.96 -13.29 -4.75
CA THR A 510 -36.50 -12.73 -3.46
C THR A 510 -35.09 -13.21 -3.12
N GLU A 511 -34.46 -12.52 -2.18
CA GLU A 511 -33.16 -12.93 -1.62
C GLU A 511 -33.20 -14.36 -1.07
N GLU A 512 -34.22 -14.70 -0.28
CA GLU A 512 -34.38 -16.05 0.29
C GLU A 512 -34.54 -17.13 -0.79
N GLU A 513 -35.32 -16.85 -1.82
CA GLU A 513 -35.54 -17.74 -2.97
C GLU A 513 -34.25 -17.98 -3.76
N CYS A 514 -33.48 -16.92 -4.00
CA CYS A 514 -32.18 -16.98 -4.66
C CYS A 514 -31.20 -17.86 -3.88
N LEU A 515 -31.06 -17.62 -2.58
CA LEU A 515 -30.18 -18.40 -1.72
C LEU A 515 -30.59 -19.87 -1.66
N LYS A 516 -31.90 -20.15 -1.66
CA LYS A 516 -32.42 -21.53 -1.71
C LYS A 516 -32.09 -22.23 -3.03
N ALA A 517 -32.21 -21.54 -4.16
CA ALA A 517 -31.84 -22.07 -5.47
C ALA A 517 -30.34 -22.38 -5.55
N ILE A 518 -29.49 -21.47 -5.06
CA ILE A 518 -28.03 -21.65 -4.98
C ILE A 518 -27.67 -22.83 -4.07
N LYS A 519 -28.24 -22.91 -2.86
CA LYS A 519 -28.05 -24.03 -1.92
C LYS A 519 -28.38 -25.37 -2.57
N LYS A 520 -29.49 -25.44 -3.31
CA LYS A 520 -29.89 -26.66 -4.03
C LYS A 520 -28.89 -27.07 -5.11
N LEU A 521 -28.34 -26.10 -5.86
CA LEU A 521 -27.31 -26.40 -6.87
C LEU A 521 -26.03 -26.92 -6.23
N HIS A 522 -25.55 -26.29 -5.16
CA HIS A 522 -24.38 -26.76 -4.41
C HIS A 522 -24.55 -28.17 -3.83
N LEU A 523 -25.77 -28.54 -3.43
CA LEU A 523 -26.07 -29.89 -2.95
C LEU A 523 -26.06 -30.92 -4.08
N ASN A 524 -26.57 -30.55 -5.26
CA ASN A 524 -26.63 -31.45 -6.41
C ASN A 524 -25.29 -31.60 -7.14
N PHE A 525 -24.42 -30.59 -7.07
CA PHE A 525 -23.18 -30.51 -7.83
C PHE A 525 -21.98 -30.21 -6.91
N PRO A 526 -21.33 -31.23 -6.35
CA PRO A 526 -20.23 -31.04 -5.40
C PRO A 526 -18.99 -30.33 -5.96
N ASN A 527 -18.78 -30.39 -7.28
CA ASN A 527 -17.64 -29.78 -7.97
C ASN A 527 -17.81 -28.27 -8.23
N LEU A 528 -19.03 -27.74 -8.04
CA LEU A 528 -19.25 -26.29 -8.12
C LEU A 528 -18.70 -25.66 -6.85
N ASN A 529 -17.61 -24.91 -7.02
CA ASN A 529 -16.98 -24.14 -5.95
C ASN A 529 -17.75 -22.84 -5.74
N SER A 530 -18.07 -22.15 -6.83
CA SER A 530 -18.69 -20.82 -6.78
C SER A 530 -19.90 -20.72 -7.72
N ILE A 531 -20.97 -20.13 -7.21
CA ILE A 531 -22.20 -19.84 -7.99
C ILE A 531 -22.49 -18.35 -7.82
N ILE A 532 -22.57 -17.63 -8.94
CA ILE A 532 -22.79 -16.18 -8.97
C ILE A 532 -24.09 -15.90 -9.73
N CYS A 533 -25.14 -15.55 -9.00
CA CYS A 533 -26.33 -14.93 -9.58
C CYS A 533 -26.00 -13.47 -9.93
N THR A 534 -25.84 -13.20 -11.23
CA THR A 534 -25.30 -11.93 -11.74
C THR A 534 -26.11 -10.72 -11.31
N SER A 535 -27.44 -10.81 -11.36
CA SER A 535 -28.32 -9.73 -10.92
C SER A 535 -29.73 -10.23 -10.56
N LEU A 536 -30.27 -9.70 -9.46
CA LEU A 536 -31.66 -9.85 -9.03
C LEU A 536 -32.18 -8.50 -8.54
N LEU A 537 -33.38 -8.10 -8.99
CA LEU A 537 -34.04 -6.91 -8.48
C LEU A 537 -34.60 -7.21 -7.08
N VAL A 538 -34.12 -6.50 -6.07
CA VAL A 538 -34.56 -6.67 -4.68
C VAL A 538 -35.27 -5.40 -4.23
N ASN A 539 -36.46 -5.57 -3.65
CA ASN A 539 -37.19 -4.49 -3.00
C ASN A 539 -36.91 -4.57 -1.50
N SER A 540 -36.22 -3.56 -0.94
CA SER A 540 -36.03 -3.42 0.50
C SER A 540 -36.42 -2.03 0.94
N GLU A 541 -37.26 -1.93 1.96
CA GLU A 541 -37.67 -0.65 2.58
C GLU A 541 -38.22 0.39 1.58
N GLY A 542 -38.86 -0.06 0.50
CA GLY A 542 -39.44 0.83 -0.52
C GLY A 542 -38.45 1.41 -1.53
N LYS A 543 -37.20 0.91 -1.56
CA LYS A 543 -36.23 1.20 -2.63
C LYS A 543 -35.92 -0.08 -3.41
N ASP A 544 -36.08 0.00 -4.72
CA ASP A 544 -35.64 -1.04 -5.63
C ASP A 544 -34.13 -0.86 -5.89
N PHE A 545 -33.35 -1.91 -5.63
CA PHE A 545 -31.95 -1.97 -6.00
C PHE A 545 -31.63 -3.30 -6.67
N LEU A 546 -30.55 -3.32 -7.44
CA LEU A 546 -30.08 -4.53 -8.08
C LEU A 546 -29.03 -5.16 -7.17
N ALA A 547 -29.13 -6.47 -6.95
CA ALA A 547 -28.19 -7.20 -6.10
C ALA A 547 -27.57 -8.37 -6.87
N CYS A 548 -26.26 -8.54 -6.72
CA CYS A 548 -25.57 -9.77 -7.10
C CYS A 548 -25.47 -10.67 -5.87
N PHE A 549 -25.82 -11.94 -6.04
CA PHE A 549 -25.69 -12.95 -5.00
C PHE A 549 -24.63 -13.94 -5.40
N ALA A 550 -23.69 -14.20 -4.52
CA ALA A 550 -22.63 -15.17 -4.75
C ALA A 550 -22.53 -16.15 -3.60
N SER A 551 -21.94 -17.30 -3.89
CA SER A 551 -21.65 -18.31 -2.89
C SER A 551 -20.33 -18.98 -3.18
N GLU A 552 -19.65 -19.39 -2.12
CA GLU A 552 -18.39 -20.10 -2.18
C GLU A 552 -18.42 -21.32 -1.26
N ARG A 553 -17.87 -22.41 -1.74
CA ARG A 553 -17.56 -23.58 -0.92
C ARG A 553 -16.14 -23.46 -0.38
N ILE A 554 -16.02 -23.26 0.93
CA ILE A 554 -14.73 -23.16 1.60
C ILE A 554 -14.48 -24.48 2.35
N PHE A 555 -13.36 -25.14 2.05
CA PHE A 555 -12.93 -26.31 2.79
C PHE A 555 -12.22 -25.86 4.08
N SER A 556 -12.73 -26.29 5.23
CA SER A 556 -12.07 -26.03 6.51
C SER A 556 -11.22 -27.22 6.93
N ASP A 557 -9.89 -27.06 6.89
CA ASP A 557 -8.94 -28.09 7.37
C ASP A 557 -9.21 -28.50 8.83
N LYS A 558 -9.67 -27.55 9.65
CA LYS A 558 -9.92 -27.78 11.08
C LYS A 558 -11.07 -28.76 11.34
N ASN A 559 -12.13 -28.68 10.53
CA ASN A 559 -13.34 -29.47 10.71
C ASN A 559 -13.48 -30.59 9.66
N GLN A 560 -12.54 -30.69 8.72
CA GLN A 560 -12.64 -31.52 7.50
C GLN A 560 -14.03 -31.44 6.86
N SER A 561 -14.60 -30.24 6.85
CA SER A 561 -15.97 -29.99 6.41
C SER A 561 -15.98 -28.81 5.48
N ASN A 562 -16.80 -28.91 4.45
CA ASN A 562 -17.12 -27.81 3.57
C ASN A 562 -18.16 -26.92 4.26
N SER A 563 -17.87 -25.63 4.40
CA SER A 563 -18.88 -24.61 4.69
C SER A 563 -19.28 -23.91 3.40
N LEU A 564 -20.56 -23.56 3.30
CA LEU A 564 -21.07 -22.70 2.23
C LEU A 564 -21.20 -21.28 2.77
N HIS A 565 -20.49 -20.35 2.16
CA HIS A 565 -20.57 -18.93 2.46
C HIS A 565 -21.42 -18.25 1.40
N PHE A 566 -22.23 -17.28 1.81
CA PHE A 566 -23.12 -16.53 0.93
C PHE A 566 -22.82 -15.06 1.02
N TYR A 567 -22.87 -14.38 -0.11
CA TYR A 567 -22.48 -13.00 -0.24
C TYR A 567 -23.51 -12.23 -1.05
N ARG A 568 -23.79 -11.00 -0.63
CA ARG A 568 -24.64 -10.05 -1.35
C ARG A 568 -23.86 -8.78 -1.66
N PHE A 569 -23.94 -8.34 -2.90
CA PHE A 569 -23.35 -7.11 -3.38
C PHE A 569 -24.45 -6.23 -3.96
N GLU A 570 -24.63 -5.04 -3.39
CA GLU A 570 -25.62 -4.08 -3.89
C GLU A 570 -25.00 -3.24 -5.00
N MET A 571 -25.76 -3.08 -6.09
CA MET A 571 -25.34 -2.28 -7.24
C MET A 571 -26.44 -1.31 -7.65
N SER A 572 -26.02 -0.17 -8.20
CA SER A 572 -26.96 0.85 -8.67
C SER A 572 -27.71 0.35 -9.92
N TYR A 573 -29.02 0.45 -9.90
CA TYR A 573 -29.84 0.24 -11.09
C TYR A 573 -29.62 1.41 -12.07
N ILE A 574 -29.28 1.09 -13.31
CA ILE A 574 -29.13 2.06 -14.39
C ILE A 574 -30.29 1.83 -15.35
N ASP A 575 -31.16 2.82 -15.47
CA ASP A 575 -32.37 2.75 -16.31
C ASP A 575 -32.01 2.81 -17.81
N SER A 576 -31.56 1.67 -18.34
CA SER A 576 -31.25 1.45 -19.74
C SER A 576 -31.18 -0.05 -20.01
N ILE A 577 -31.53 -0.45 -21.24
CA ILE A 577 -31.38 -1.82 -21.71
C ILE A 577 -29.99 -1.96 -22.33
N PHE A 578 -29.24 -2.95 -21.85
CA PHE A 578 -27.90 -3.26 -22.33
C PHE A 578 -27.84 -4.69 -22.86
N THR A 579 -26.98 -4.93 -23.84
CA THR A 579 -26.69 -6.25 -24.41
C THR A 579 -25.27 -6.66 -24.11
N GLY A 580 -25.02 -7.96 -23.93
CA GLY A 580 -23.68 -8.50 -23.67
C GLY A 580 -23.15 -8.28 -22.27
N THR A 581 -24.01 -7.86 -21.32
CA THR A 581 -23.62 -7.66 -19.91
C THR A 581 -23.24 -8.95 -19.21
N GLY A 582 -23.94 -10.05 -19.48
CA GLY A 582 -23.59 -11.39 -18.98
C GLY A 582 -22.22 -11.86 -19.50
N ASP A 583 -22.02 -11.77 -20.82
CA ASP A 583 -20.75 -12.13 -21.45
C ASP A 583 -19.57 -11.31 -20.87
N LEU A 584 -19.77 -10.00 -20.69
CA LEU A 584 -18.77 -9.11 -20.09
C LEU A 584 -18.53 -9.46 -18.63
N PHE A 585 -19.58 -9.71 -17.87
CA PHE A 585 -19.50 -10.08 -16.46
C PHE A 585 -18.69 -11.35 -16.28
N SER A 586 -18.99 -12.40 -17.05
CA SER A 586 -18.31 -13.69 -16.99
C SER A 586 -16.82 -13.57 -17.35
N ALA A 587 -16.48 -12.74 -18.35
CA ALA A 587 -15.09 -12.48 -18.73
C ALA A 587 -14.32 -11.65 -17.70
N LEU A 588 -14.93 -10.59 -17.16
CA LEU A 588 -14.33 -9.76 -16.12
C LEU A 588 -14.18 -10.52 -14.81
N PHE A 589 -15.16 -11.36 -14.46
CA PHE A 589 -15.09 -12.23 -13.31
C PHE A 589 -13.88 -13.15 -13.41
N LEU A 590 -13.70 -13.83 -14.55
CA LEU A 590 -12.54 -14.70 -14.78
C LEU A 590 -11.22 -13.91 -14.68
N ALA A 591 -11.15 -12.73 -15.29
CA ALA A 591 -9.96 -11.89 -15.22
C ALA A 591 -9.61 -11.48 -13.77
N TRP A 592 -10.60 -10.99 -13.02
CA TRP A 592 -10.41 -10.55 -11.64
C TRP A 592 -10.21 -11.71 -10.66
N TRP A 593 -10.74 -12.90 -10.97
CA TRP A 593 -10.50 -14.11 -10.19
C TRP A 593 -9.01 -14.43 -10.12
N GLU A 594 -8.31 -14.38 -11.25
CA GLU A 594 -6.86 -14.57 -11.28
C GLU A 594 -6.09 -13.40 -10.64
N GLU A 595 -6.52 -12.15 -10.88
CA GLU A 595 -5.90 -10.97 -10.26
C GLU A 595 -5.96 -10.97 -8.73
N THR A 596 -7.03 -11.52 -8.17
CA THR A 596 -7.27 -11.52 -6.72
C THR A 596 -6.94 -12.87 -6.07
N GLU A 597 -6.22 -13.74 -6.80
CA GLU A 597 -5.78 -15.06 -6.32
C GLU A 597 -6.95 -15.92 -5.79
N GLY A 598 -8.11 -15.84 -6.45
CA GLY A 598 -9.31 -16.59 -6.11
C GLY A 598 -10.13 -16.03 -4.94
N ASN A 599 -9.88 -14.80 -4.48
CA ASN A 599 -10.72 -14.17 -3.48
C ASN A 599 -12.06 -13.73 -4.10
N LEU A 600 -13.14 -14.49 -3.83
CA LEU A 600 -14.46 -14.23 -4.40
C LEU A 600 -14.99 -12.81 -4.10
N CYS A 601 -14.77 -12.33 -2.87
CA CYS A 601 -15.30 -11.04 -2.44
C CYS A 601 -14.66 -9.89 -3.21
N ASP A 602 -13.33 -9.88 -3.30
CA ASP A 602 -12.60 -8.83 -4.01
C ASP A 602 -12.76 -8.96 -5.52
N THR A 603 -12.83 -10.19 -6.06
CA THR A 603 -13.17 -10.46 -7.46
C THR A 603 -14.50 -9.79 -7.83
N LEU A 604 -15.54 -10.00 -7.02
CA LEU A 604 -16.88 -9.48 -7.33
C LEU A 604 -16.99 -7.97 -7.16
N LYS A 605 -16.33 -7.38 -6.15
CA LYS A 605 -16.26 -5.92 -6.05
C LYS A 605 -15.62 -5.31 -7.29
N ALA A 606 -14.49 -5.86 -7.74
CA ALA A 606 -13.79 -5.36 -8.92
C ALA A 606 -14.63 -5.57 -10.19
N THR A 607 -15.20 -6.76 -10.38
CA THR A 607 -16.07 -7.10 -11.51
C THR A 607 -17.29 -6.18 -11.61
N ILE A 608 -18.03 -6.00 -10.50
CA ILE A 608 -19.22 -5.15 -10.45
C ILE A 608 -18.84 -3.68 -10.68
N SER A 609 -17.73 -3.22 -10.10
CA SER A 609 -17.24 -1.86 -10.30
C SER A 609 -16.86 -1.59 -11.77
N SER A 610 -16.10 -2.49 -12.40
CA SER A 610 -15.77 -2.40 -13.83
C SER A 610 -17.02 -2.39 -14.69
N MET A 611 -17.97 -3.29 -14.42
CA MET A 611 -19.24 -3.37 -15.13
C MET A 611 -20.04 -2.07 -15.01
N GLN A 612 -20.18 -1.54 -13.80
CA GLN A 612 -20.88 -0.28 -13.53
C GLN A 612 -20.23 0.91 -14.26
N ALA A 613 -18.90 0.96 -14.34
CA ALA A 613 -18.20 2.01 -15.09
C ALA A 613 -18.51 1.95 -16.59
N VAL A 614 -18.50 0.75 -17.19
CA VAL A 614 -18.86 0.54 -18.60
C VAL A 614 -20.32 0.92 -18.85
N LEU A 615 -21.24 0.47 -17.98
CA LEU A 615 -22.66 0.74 -18.13
C LEU A 615 -23.00 2.22 -17.99
N ARG A 616 -22.41 2.92 -17.01
CA ARG A 616 -22.61 4.38 -16.83
C ARG A 616 -22.15 5.14 -18.06
N ARG A 617 -20.95 4.85 -18.57
CA ARG A 617 -20.42 5.48 -19.79
C ARG A 617 -21.30 5.20 -21.00
N THR A 618 -21.78 3.97 -21.12
CA THR A 618 -22.69 3.59 -22.21
C THR A 618 -24.02 4.35 -22.13
N ALA A 619 -24.59 4.47 -20.92
CA ALA A 619 -25.82 5.24 -20.70
C ALA A 619 -25.64 6.74 -20.96
N GLU A 620 -24.55 7.34 -20.48
CA GLU A 620 -24.21 8.74 -20.72
C GLU A 620 -24.05 9.03 -22.21
N TYR A 621 -23.32 8.17 -22.93
CA TYR A 621 -23.15 8.27 -24.37
C TYR A 621 -24.49 8.20 -25.12
N SER A 622 -25.35 7.26 -24.75
CA SER A 622 -26.68 7.12 -25.36
C SER A 622 -27.57 8.33 -25.09
N LYS A 623 -27.52 8.91 -23.88
CA LYS A 623 -28.28 10.12 -23.52
C LYS A 623 -27.84 11.34 -24.33
N LEU A 624 -26.52 11.54 -24.49
CA LEU A 624 -25.94 12.65 -25.24
C LEU A 624 -26.30 12.66 -26.74
N LYS A 625 -26.68 11.51 -27.30
CA LYS A 625 -26.98 11.38 -28.73
C LYS A 625 -28.46 11.49 -29.08
N GLU A 626 -29.36 11.63 -28.09
CA GLU A 626 -30.82 11.77 -28.23
C GLU A 626 -31.55 10.71 -29.11
N GLU A 627 -30.82 9.71 -29.62
CA GLU A 627 -31.34 8.63 -30.46
C GLU A 627 -31.41 7.32 -29.68
N LYS A 628 -32.61 6.71 -29.61
CA LYS A 628 -32.88 5.43 -28.94
C LYS A 628 -32.49 4.19 -29.78
N THR A 629 -31.65 4.35 -30.79
CA THR A 629 -31.28 3.24 -31.68
C THR A 629 -30.44 2.20 -30.91
N ILE A 630 -30.61 0.92 -31.25
CA ILE A 630 -29.92 -0.19 -30.56
C ILE A 630 -28.41 -0.05 -30.68
N SER A 631 -27.92 0.38 -31.85
CA SER A 631 -26.48 0.58 -32.10
C SER A 631 -25.82 1.64 -31.21
N LYS A 632 -26.59 2.58 -30.64
CA LYS A 632 -26.08 3.59 -29.70
C LYS A 632 -26.08 3.12 -28.25
N ARG A 633 -26.72 1.99 -27.95
CA ARG A 633 -26.75 1.32 -26.64
C ARG A 633 -25.74 0.18 -26.51
N GLU A 634 -24.95 -0.06 -27.55
CA GLU A 634 -23.83 -1.00 -27.53
C GLU A 634 -22.77 -0.58 -26.51
N LEU A 635 -22.21 -1.56 -25.80
CA LEU A 635 -21.27 -1.33 -24.70
C LEU A 635 -20.04 -0.51 -25.15
N ARG A 636 -19.70 0.53 -24.38
CA ARG A 636 -18.53 1.39 -24.65
C ARG A 636 -17.22 0.80 -24.11
N LEU A 637 -16.94 -0.46 -24.44
CA LEU A 637 -15.81 -1.22 -23.92
C LEU A 637 -14.44 -0.56 -24.13
N LEU A 638 -14.15 -0.12 -25.36
CA LEU A 638 -12.85 0.47 -25.71
C LEU A 638 -12.59 1.79 -24.99
N ASP A 639 -13.64 2.59 -24.81
CA ASP A 639 -13.55 3.85 -24.08
C ASP A 639 -13.32 3.57 -22.59
N SER A 640 -13.83 2.44 -22.09
CA SER A 640 -13.72 1.98 -20.69
C SER A 640 -12.50 1.15 -20.36
N ARG A 641 -11.53 1.02 -21.27
CA ARG A 641 -10.31 0.21 -21.04
C ARG A 641 -9.61 0.51 -19.70
N MET A 642 -9.48 1.77 -19.32
CA MET A 642 -8.81 2.12 -18.06
C MET A 642 -9.67 1.77 -16.85
N ASP A 643 -10.99 1.93 -16.94
CA ASP A 643 -11.91 1.55 -15.86
C ASP A 643 -12.03 0.03 -15.72
N LEU A 644 -11.70 -0.74 -16.77
CA LEU A 644 -11.61 -2.19 -16.67
C LEU A 644 -10.42 -2.59 -15.80
N LEU A 645 -9.24 -2.01 -16.02
CA LEU A 645 -8.01 -2.30 -15.26
C LEU A 645 -7.98 -1.64 -13.87
N GLN A 646 -8.58 -0.47 -13.74
CA GLN A 646 -8.61 0.33 -12.51
C GLN A 646 -10.07 0.75 -12.23
N PRO A 647 -10.87 -0.18 -11.68
CA PRO A 647 -12.28 0.06 -11.46
C PRO A 647 -12.49 1.22 -10.46
N PRO A 648 -13.32 2.22 -10.79
CA PRO A 648 -13.60 3.31 -9.88
C PRO A 648 -14.55 2.86 -8.76
N ASN A 649 -14.33 3.33 -7.54
CA ASN A 649 -15.26 3.14 -6.41
C ASN A 649 -15.44 1.68 -5.92
N ILE A 650 -14.44 0.80 -6.08
CA ILE A 650 -14.47 -0.57 -5.53
C ILE A 650 -14.86 -0.57 -4.04
N ASN A 651 -14.31 0.36 -3.27
CA ASN A 651 -14.55 0.50 -1.83
C ASN A 651 -15.95 1.02 -1.46
N GLN A 652 -16.75 1.46 -2.43
CA GLN A 652 -18.12 1.96 -2.20
C GLN A 652 -19.19 0.90 -2.47
N ILE A 653 -18.81 -0.29 -2.95
CA ILE A 653 -19.76 -1.38 -3.14
C ILE A 653 -20.20 -1.88 -1.77
N ILE A 654 -21.50 -1.80 -1.51
CA ILE A 654 -22.10 -2.31 -0.28
C ILE A 654 -22.09 -3.84 -0.38
N PHE A 655 -21.32 -4.45 0.51
CA PHE A 655 -21.15 -5.90 0.61
C PHE A 655 -21.65 -6.39 1.95
N LYS A 656 -22.34 -7.53 1.94
CA LYS A 656 -22.80 -8.22 3.14
C LYS A 656 -22.57 -9.72 3.00
N GLU A 657 -21.93 -10.33 3.99
CA GLU A 657 -21.92 -11.78 4.17
C GLU A 657 -23.26 -12.19 4.80
N ILE A 658 -23.90 -13.20 4.22
CA ILE A 658 -25.19 -13.73 4.64
C ILE A 658 -24.93 -15.05 5.37
N GLU A 659 -25.45 -15.16 6.59
CA GLU A 659 -25.37 -16.37 7.42
C GLU A 659 -26.23 -17.53 6.91
#